data_AF-A0A6J2UR62-F1
#
_entry.id   AF-A0A6J2UR62-F1
#
_cell.length_a   1.000
_cell.length_b   1.000
_cell.length_c   1.000
_cell.angle_alpha   90.00
_cell.angle_beta   90.00
_cell.angle_gamma   90.00
#
_symmetry.space_group_name_H-M   'P 1'
#
loop_
_entity.id
_entity.type
_entity.pdbx_description
1 polymer ?
#
loop_
_entity_poly.entity_id
_entity_poly.type
_entity_poly.pdbx_seq_one_letter_code
_entity_poly.pdbx_strand_id
1 'polypeptide(L)'
;MNGSRFDGDRFGFDEDRFGFEKDRFGFEEDRFGFGGDRFGFDEDRFGFGGDRFGFGGDRFGFEEDRSGFDGDRLETGCRVRSVWGFNVGTASAKVFSGPAAEQFGYTVQQFQSQQSKWLLVGSPWSGHPRNRQGDVYRCPVSGPTTNCDRLNLQNSVRVPSVDNTVTNMSLGLTLTPTPKNRGFMTCGPLWAQRCGGQYFYPGICAAVSPVFSVQSAFAPALQTCGGPIDIVIVLDGSNSIYPWTPMNDFLQKLLPALDIGPGRTQVSVVQYAVDADFEFRLRDYRTKEEVIAAASRITQRYGHSTNTFHAVDFAVDFGFLRVNGGRPEAAKIMVVVTDGESHDRAFRDRVIAKCDEKKITRFGIAVLGHYIRNNYDTRNLIAEIKSIASAPTGKYFFNVSEEAALSEIAGTLGNRIFNIEGTGKAGESFQMEMAQVGFSAHYAVKEDVLMLGAVGAYAWSGTVVHKTDQKTSVFPFSSFQHVLQDRNHSSLLGYSVTSLRDRGVVYYVAGAPRSNHSGQVIVYTLDTQDTPTVVHSQRGEQIGSYFGSVVCAVDVDQDDVTDVLLVGAPMFMSVMKRELGRVYLFTVTQGILNGRGFLNGPAPSEDARFGTAVAPVSDVNLDGFGDVVVGAPLEEDGRGVVYVYNGDRRTIRLQYSQRIPGSKLDTSLQYFGRSLDGGGDLNDDAIPDVSVGALGKAVQLWSRGVATVTAEVTFTPDKIDLSRTSCDVNGRRVLCFDCFVCFRSAYRPRSELGPVDMSYKLTLDADLHSLHVSSRGLFTETNERFLQKDVRVGNTLCLTHQVYVQNAPDFVNPLGLRVDVSDQSSDSSPALNIFSPHSWEFSIPFAKLCGSDLICVSDLTLRVKTGPETPSKYPVTVSYNSREISFEVLVRNLKENAYNTQIFIKFSSNLFYASVTPPSDGTAVHCSSSEEAGTVVCRVGYPALRKDQQVKFMIHFDFNLYNPQSKATVEFEAKSEGREEKPRDNKATVSIPLRYNADVLLTKESTLDFYEVSKNASAKSLVKNFEDIGPEFKVSLKVSTVNFPVSLVYLTVSVPVKTLGNNPLLYITGVSTQTSGVVTCSTTGLIDTLQIEKKPHKVSFSRESFRGIKTLDCKSAKCSVLKCVIGSMRKKTDYFINMTMRIWNSTFVSSTFESTVLTVNADIQTSQPNLLSLALKHTQVTVQVTIRKLGEKADLPKGVIVGSVIGGLSILLLTIGLLWKLGFFKRKYKQLQKEAEEEMQDEREQDEGL
;
A
#
# COMPACT_ATOMS: atom_id res chain seq x y z
N MET A 1 -0.49 -68.07 4.18
CA MET A 1 0.68 -68.91 4.50
C MET A 1 1.88 -68.35 3.75
N ASN A 2 3.07 -68.33 4.37
CA ASN A 2 4.44 -68.16 3.84
C ASN A 2 4.72 -67.07 2.76
N GLY A 3 5.71 -66.17 2.86
CA GLY A 3 6.54 -65.75 4.02
C GLY A 3 8.07 -65.75 3.84
N SER A 4 8.65 -64.78 3.12
CA SER A 4 10.07 -64.34 3.11
C SER A 4 10.20 -63.04 2.26
N ARG A 5 10.94 -61.95 2.57
CA ARG A 5 12.37 -61.74 2.93
C ARG A 5 13.33 -62.26 1.84
N PHE A 6 14.39 -61.60 1.36
CA PHE A 6 15.09 -60.30 1.55
C PHE A 6 16.01 -60.13 0.29
N ASP A 7 16.56 -59.02 -0.23
CA ASP A 7 16.56 -57.53 -0.07
C ASP A 7 16.93 -56.96 -1.49
N GLY A 8 17.43 -55.75 -1.84
CA GLY A 8 17.94 -54.53 -1.16
C GLY A 8 18.57 -53.52 -2.17
N ASP A 9 18.89 -52.30 -1.73
CA ASP A 9 19.75 -51.23 -2.33
C ASP A 9 20.15 -51.25 -3.83
N ARG A 10 19.51 -50.39 -4.65
CA ARG A 10 20.05 -49.08 -5.10
C ARG A 10 19.14 -48.35 -6.10
N PHE A 11 19.02 -47.03 -5.95
CA PHE A 11 18.32 -46.16 -6.91
C PHE A 11 19.20 -45.77 -8.10
N GLY A 12 18.65 -45.88 -9.30
CA GLY A 12 19.03 -45.12 -10.49
C GLY A 12 17.78 -44.46 -11.06
N PHE A 13 17.91 -43.25 -11.61
CA PHE A 13 16.82 -42.57 -12.30
C PHE A 13 17.02 -42.74 -13.81
N ASP A 14 15.97 -43.19 -14.50
CA ASP A 14 15.79 -43.03 -15.94
C ASP A 14 14.47 -42.28 -16.19
N GLU A 15 14.42 -41.51 -17.27
CA GLU A 15 13.24 -40.76 -17.68
C GLU A 15 12.27 -41.67 -18.44
N ASP A 16 10.98 -41.70 -18.07
CA ASP A 16 9.92 -41.15 -18.94
C ASP A 16 8.52 -41.09 -18.28
N ARG A 17 7.65 -40.24 -18.85
CA ARG A 17 6.17 -40.31 -18.85
C ARG A 17 5.42 -40.72 -17.55
N PHE A 18 4.85 -39.72 -16.88
CA PHE A 18 3.42 -39.74 -16.54
C PHE A 18 2.76 -38.41 -16.91
N GLY A 19 1.62 -38.48 -17.61
CA GLY A 19 0.82 -37.32 -17.98
C GLY A 19 -0.18 -36.96 -16.87
N PHE A 20 -0.44 -35.67 -16.69
CA PHE A 20 -1.51 -35.20 -15.81
C PHE A 20 -2.80 -35.02 -16.62
N GLU A 21 -3.84 -35.76 -16.25
CA GLU A 21 -5.20 -35.48 -16.70
C GLU A 21 -5.77 -34.23 -16.00
N LYS A 22 -7.00 -33.87 -16.39
CA LYS A 22 -7.77 -32.71 -15.91
C LYS A 22 -8.09 -32.88 -14.40
N ASP A 23 -8.35 -31.82 -13.62
CA ASP A 23 -8.95 -30.54 -13.98
C ASP A 23 -8.15 -29.28 -13.61
N ARG A 24 -8.31 -28.25 -14.44
CA ARG A 24 -8.06 -26.85 -14.09
C ARG A 24 -9.26 -26.03 -14.55
N PHE A 25 -9.88 -25.27 -13.65
CA PHE A 25 -10.86 -24.25 -14.03
C PHE A 25 -10.16 -23.01 -14.62
N GLY A 26 -9.63 -23.17 -15.83
CA GLY A 26 -9.40 -22.06 -16.75
C GLY A 26 -10.73 -21.59 -17.35
N PHE A 27 -10.73 -20.41 -17.96
CA PHE A 27 -11.85 -19.93 -18.76
C PHE A 27 -11.79 -20.55 -20.17
N GLU A 28 -12.60 -21.59 -20.41
CA GLU A 28 -12.90 -22.17 -21.73
C GLU A 28 -14.41 -21.97 -22.00
N GLU A 29 -14.91 -21.44 -23.12
CA GLU A 29 -14.28 -20.73 -24.26
C GLU A 29 -15.08 -19.41 -24.46
N ASP A 30 -14.54 -18.33 -25.02
CA ASP A 30 -14.36 -18.12 -26.47
C ASP A 30 -12.95 -17.62 -26.84
N ARG A 31 -12.48 -18.00 -28.05
CA ARG A 31 -11.10 -17.73 -28.50
C ARG A 31 -10.99 -16.49 -29.39
N PHE A 32 -10.53 -15.37 -28.83
CA PHE A 32 -9.82 -14.35 -29.63
C PHE A 32 -8.33 -14.71 -29.72
N GLY A 33 -8.01 -15.65 -30.60
CA GLY A 33 -6.62 -16.03 -30.90
C GLY A 33 -5.98 -15.05 -31.89
N PHE A 34 -4.98 -14.29 -31.45
CA PHE A 34 -4.02 -13.69 -32.39
C PHE A 34 -3.07 -14.78 -32.88
N GLY A 35 -3.24 -15.19 -34.15
CA GLY A 35 -2.38 -16.17 -34.78
C GLY A 35 -1.10 -15.54 -35.32
N GLY A 36 0.04 -16.17 -34.99
CA GLY A 36 1.29 -16.01 -35.75
C GLY A 36 2.12 -14.76 -35.44
N ASP A 37 3.07 -14.90 -34.51
CA ASP A 37 4.39 -14.28 -34.66
C ASP A 37 5.43 -15.27 -34.14
N ARG A 38 6.14 -15.96 -35.05
CA ARG A 38 7.23 -16.88 -34.73
C ARG A 38 8.56 -16.14 -34.87
N PHE A 39 9.01 -15.48 -33.81
CA PHE A 39 10.42 -15.13 -33.68
C PHE A 39 11.20 -16.33 -33.14
N GLY A 40 11.73 -17.14 -34.07
CA GLY A 40 12.86 -18.02 -33.75
C GLY A 40 14.10 -17.17 -33.48
N PHE A 41 14.94 -17.61 -32.55
CA PHE A 41 16.29 -17.09 -32.40
C PHE A 41 17.23 -18.04 -33.12
N ASP A 42 17.82 -17.60 -34.23
CA ASP A 42 18.95 -18.29 -34.84
C ASP A 42 20.18 -18.19 -33.92
N GLU A 43 20.95 -19.26 -33.83
CA GLU A 43 22.29 -19.22 -33.25
C GLU A 43 23.24 -18.50 -34.22
N ASP A 44 23.96 -17.45 -33.79
CA ASP A 44 25.35 -17.70 -33.38
C ASP A 44 26.09 -16.57 -32.61
N ARG A 45 27.09 -17.04 -31.86
CA ARG A 45 28.14 -16.40 -31.05
C ARG A 45 28.66 -14.99 -31.44
N PHE A 46 28.63 -14.07 -30.48
CA PHE A 46 29.82 -13.35 -29.96
C PHE A 46 29.59 -12.99 -28.47
N GLY A 47 30.57 -13.00 -27.56
CA GLY A 47 31.97 -13.37 -27.72
C GLY A 47 32.93 -12.56 -26.82
N PHE A 48 33.00 -12.87 -25.52
CA PHE A 48 34.06 -12.37 -24.63
C PHE A 48 34.77 -13.54 -23.93
N GLY A 49 36.08 -13.62 -24.10
CA GLY A 49 36.93 -14.59 -23.40
C GLY A 49 37.20 -14.17 -21.96
N GLY A 50 37.43 -15.14 -21.08
CA GLY A 50 37.94 -14.89 -19.73
C GLY A 50 39.45 -15.01 -19.65
N ASP A 51 40.00 -14.75 -18.46
CA ASP A 51 41.06 -15.61 -17.92
C ASP A 51 40.96 -15.67 -16.38
N ARG A 52 41.91 -16.37 -15.75
CA ARG A 52 41.78 -17.07 -14.46
C ARG A 52 42.11 -16.25 -13.20
N PHE A 53 42.15 -17.00 -12.09
CA PHE A 53 42.60 -16.68 -10.72
C PHE A 53 41.55 -16.00 -9.82
N GLY A 54 41.42 -16.37 -8.54
CA GLY A 54 42.10 -17.45 -7.81
C GLY A 54 42.25 -17.13 -6.32
N PHE A 55 42.27 -18.18 -5.48
CA PHE A 55 42.29 -18.12 -4.01
C PHE A 55 41.01 -17.52 -3.37
N GLY A 56 40.63 -17.90 -2.14
CA GLY A 56 41.19 -18.94 -1.28
C GLY A 56 40.13 -19.44 -0.29
N GLY A 57 40.20 -20.70 0.10
CA GLY A 57 39.30 -21.28 1.09
C GLY A 57 39.90 -21.22 2.48
N ASP A 58 39.48 -20.27 3.31
CA ASP A 58 39.77 -20.25 4.74
C ASP A 58 38.59 -20.80 5.55
N ARG A 59 38.89 -21.74 6.45
CA ARG A 59 37.93 -22.31 7.39
C ARG A 59 37.86 -21.42 8.63
N PHE A 60 36.77 -20.70 8.80
CA PHE A 60 36.33 -20.26 10.13
C PHE A 60 34.92 -20.79 10.38
N GLY A 61 34.86 -21.96 11.01
CA GLY A 61 33.63 -22.39 11.66
C GLY A 61 33.39 -21.55 12.91
N PHE A 62 32.15 -21.16 13.14
CA PHE A 62 31.67 -20.71 14.44
C PHE A 62 30.57 -21.68 14.89
N GLU A 63 30.52 -21.94 16.18
CA GLU A 63 29.82 -23.08 16.76
C GLU A 63 28.29 -22.86 16.75
N GLU A 64 27.55 -23.77 16.11
CA GLU A 64 26.12 -23.92 16.36
C GLU A 64 25.93 -24.61 17.72
N ASP A 65 25.76 -23.84 18.79
CA ASP A 65 25.35 -24.39 20.08
C ASP A 65 24.20 -23.59 20.72
N ARG A 66 23.01 -24.21 20.67
CA ARG A 66 21.83 -24.02 21.55
C ARG A 66 21.20 -22.63 21.67
N SER A 67 20.05 -22.47 21.02
CA SER A 67 18.78 -22.23 21.74
C SER A 67 17.54 -22.46 20.88
N GLY A 68 17.50 -23.59 20.16
CA GLY A 68 16.23 -24.14 19.69
C GLY A 68 15.48 -24.74 20.89
N PHE A 69 14.27 -24.25 21.17
CA PHE A 69 13.27 -24.98 21.95
C PHE A 69 12.15 -25.41 21.00
N ASP A 70 12.36 -26.55 20.34
CA ASP A 70 11.31 -27.21 19.59
C ASP A 70 10.15 -27.59 20.52
N GLY A 71 8.93 -27.41 20.02
CA GLY A 71 7.68 -27.62 20.76
C GLY A 71 7.30 -29.09 20.98
N ASP A 72 8.23 -30.04 20.87
CA ASP A 72 8.01 -31.48 21.00
C ASP A 72 7.79 -31.92 22.46
N ARG A 73 6.70 -31.41 23.03
CA ARG A 73 6.22 -31.81 24.35
C ARG A 73 5.37 -33.06 24.22
N LEU A 74 5.99 -34.22 24.52
CA LEU A 74 5.38 -35.56 24.52
C LEU A 74 3.90 -35.56 24.96
N GLU A 75 3.00 -35.84 24.01
CA GLU A 75 1.54 -35.82 24.25
C GLU A 75 1.03 -37.10 24.94
N THR A 76 1.49 -37.32 26.18
CA THR A 76 0.85 -38.24 27.14
C THR A 76 0.32 -37.47 28.35
N GLY A 77 -0.50 -36.45 28.06
CA GLY A 77 -1.27 -35.69 29.04
C GLY A 77 -2.66 -35.39 28.46
N CYS A 78 -3.71 -35.42 29.28
CA CYS A 78 -5.08 -35.25 28.81
C CYS A 78 -5.28 -33.85 28.18
N ARG A 79 -5.42 -33.78 26.85
CA ARG A 79 -5.97 -32.61 26.15
C ARG A 79 -7.41 -32.41 26.58
N VAL A 80 -7.62 -31.64 27.64
CA VAL A 80 -8.93 -31.04 27.93
C VAL A 80 -9.24 -30.11 26.75
N ARG A 81 -10.25 -30.47 25.94
CA ARG A 81 -10.84 -29.55 24.98
C ARG A 81 -11.58 -28.48 25.77
N SER A 82 -10.93 -27.35 26.06
CA SER A 82 -11.65 -26.14 26.42
C SER A 82 -12.53 -25.75 25.25
N VAL A 83 -13.83 -25.72 25.49
CA VAL A 83 -14.81 -25.24 24.51
C VAL A 83 -14.94 -23.74 24.71
N TRP A 84 -14.62 -22.99 23.66
CA TRP A 84 -14.74 -21.54 23.64
C TRP A 84 -16.04 -21.20 22.94
N GLY A 85 -16.90 -20.44 23.61
CA GLY A 85 -18.02 -19.75 22.99
C GLY A 85 -17.51 -18.54 22.22
N PHE A 86 -18.24 -18.16 21.17
CA PHE A 86 -17.90 -17.00 20.35
C PHE A 86 -19.13 -16.10 20.17
N ASN A 87 -18.91 -14.81 19.91
CA ASN A 87 -19.99 -13.82 19.84
C ASN A 87 -20.76 -13.89 18.51
N VAL A 88 -20.16 -14.25 17.36
CA VAL A 88 -20.93 -14.50 16.13
C VAL A 88 -21.48 -15.93 16.15
N GLY A 89 -22.79 -16.07 16.22
CA GLY A 89 -23.50 -17.34 16.41
C GLY A 89 -23.51 -18.23 15.16
N THR A 90 -23.25 -19.51 15.37
CA THR A 90 -23.34 -20.54 14.33
C THR A 90 -24.62 -21.38 14.41
N ALA A 91 -25.12 -21.68 15.61
CA ALA A 91 -26.48 -22.17 15.80
C ALA A 91 -27.51 -21.13 15.33
N SER A 92 -28.63 -21.60 14.76
CA SER A 92 -29.72 -20.79 14.16
C SER A 92 -29.36 -19.92 12.93
N ALA A 93 -28.11 -19.99 12.43
CA ALA A 93 -27.70 -19.33 11.20
C ALA A 93 -28.63 -19.70 10.01
N LYS A 94 -29.06 -18.69 9.25
CA LYS A 94 -30.08 -18.84 8.21
C LYS A 94 -29.42 -18.95 6.83
N VAL A 95 -29.42 -20.16 6.27
CA VAL A 95 -28.84 -20.46 4.95
C VAL A 95 -29.90 -20.33 3.85
N PHE A 96 -29.73 -19.34 2.99
CA PHE A 96 -30.50 -19.12 1.76
C PHE A 96 -29.82 -19.82 0.58
N SER A 97 -30.59 -20.48 -0.28
CA SER A 97 -30.07 -21.19 -1.46
C SER A 97 -30.64 -20.64 -2.76
N GLY A 98 -29.82 -20.61 -3.80
CA GLY A 98 -30.18 -20.14 -5.14
C GLY A 98 -29.32 -20.81 -6.23
N PRO A 99 -29.45 -20.41 -7.51
CA PRO A 99 -28.80 -21.13 -8.60
C PRO A 99 -27.29 -20.88 -8.64
N ALA A 100 -26.49 -21.91 -8.32
CA ALA A 100 -25.02 -21.84 -8.36
C ALA A 100 -24.49 -21.49 -9.77
N ALA A 101 -25.16 -21.95 -10.84
CA ALA A 101 -24.82 -21.64 -12.24
C ALA A 101 -25.15 -20.20 -12.66
N GLU A 102 -25.91 -19.46 -11.84
CA GLU A 102 -26.15 -18.01 -11.96
C GLU A 102 -25.27 -17.20 -10.99
N GLN A 103 -24.44 -17.90 -10.19
CA GLN A 103 -23.58 -17.40 -9.12
C GLN A 103 -24.32 -16.53 -8.10
N PHE A 104 -25.51 -16.99 -7.68
CA PHE A 104 -26.17 -16.49 -6.48
C PHE A 104 -25.19 -16.55 -5.30
N GLY A 105 -25.08 -15.45 -4.53
CA GLY A 105 -24.11 -15.30 -3.44
C GLY A 105 -22.79 -14.63 -3.87
N TYR A 106 -22.70 -14.08 -5.09
CA TYR A 106 -21.50 -13.35 -5.54
C TYR A 106 -21.24 -12.11 -4.69
N THR A 107 -22.27 -11.28 -4.49
CA THR A 107 -22.32 -10.21 -3.49
C THR A 107 -23.45 -10.48 -2.48
N VAL A 108 -23.28 -9.96 -1.27
CA VAL A 108 -24.32 -9.86 -0.25
C VAL A 108 -24.38 -8.41 0.23
N GLN A 109 -25.56 -7.93 0.61
CA GLN A 109 -25.70 -6.64 1.27
C GLN A 109 -26.91 -6.66 2.23
N GLN A 110 -26.71 -6.20 3.46
CA GLN A 110 -27.77 -6.00 4.44
C GLN A 110 -28.66 -4.84 4.01
N PHE A 111 -29.98 -4.97 4.24
CA PHE A 111 -30.94 -3.97 3.78
C PHE A 111 -32.17 -3.83 4.68
N GLN A 112 -32.30 -2.67 5.32
CA GLN A 112 -33.45 -2.32 6.17
C GLN A 112 -34.35 -1.29 5.49
N SER A 113 -35.57 -1.70 5.14
CA SER A 113 -36.66 -0.79 4.78
C SER A 113 -37.48 -0.43 6.02
N GLN A 114 -38.35 0.59 5.93
CA GLN A 114 -39.13 1.10 7.08
C GLN A 114 -40.09 0.06 7.71
N GLN A 115 -40.36 -1.05 7.03
CA GLN A 115 -41.33 -2.07 7.45
C GLN A 115 -40.76 -3.50 7.44
N SER A 116 -39.53 -3.71 6.98
CA SER A 116 -38.97 -5.06 6.80
C SER A 116 -37.45 -5.04 6.62
N LYS A 117 -36.77 -6.02 7.21
CA LYS A 117 -35.34 -6.30 7.01
C LYS A 117 -35.14 -7.40 5.96
N TRP A 118 -34.09 -7.28 5.14
CA TRP A 118 -33.78 -8.17 4.02
C TRP A 118 -32.27 -8.36 3.90
N LEU A 119 -31.87 -9.54 3.41
CA LEU A 119 -30.54 -9.77 2.87
C LEU A 119 -30.65 -9.68 1.34
N LEU A 120 -29.93 -8.75 0.72
CA LEU A 120 -29.82 -8.66 -0.74
C LEU A 120 -28.69 -9.55 -1.20
N VAL A 121 -28.90 -10.26 -2.31
CA VAL A 121 -27.93 -11.21 -2.87
C VAL A 121 -27.78 -10.96 -4.37
N GLY A 122 -26.57 -10.63 -4.80
CA GLY A 122 -26.24 -10.50 -6.22
C GLY A 122 -26.06 -11.85 -6.89
N SER A 123 -26.59 -11.97 -8.11
CA SER A 123 -26.46 -13.16 -8.96
C SER A 123 -26.11 -12.73 -10.39
N PRO A 124 -24.84 -12.33 -10.66
CA PRO A 124 -24.46 -11.64 -11.89
C PRO A 124 -24.61 -12.48 -13.17
N TRP A 125 -24.65 -13.82 -13.10
CA TRP A 125 -24.91 -14.67 -14.27
C TRP A 125 -26.37 -15.11 -14.39
N SER A 126 -27.31 -14.43 -13.71
CA SER A 126 -28.73 -14.81 -13.70
C SER A 126 -29.47 -14.58 -15.01
N GLY A 127 -30.32 -15.53 -15.39
CA GLY A 127 -30.98 -15.65 -16.69
C GLY A 127 -30.53 -16.88 -17.48
N HIS A 128 -31.22 -17.18 -18.58
CA HIS A 128 -30.90 -18.33 -19.42
C HIS A 128 -29.48 -18.23 -20.01
N PRO A 129 -28.76 -19.35 -20.28
CA PRO A 129 -27.37 -19.31 -20.75
C PRO A 129 -27.08 -18.45 -22.00
N ARG A 130 -28.06 -18.29 -22.90
CA ARG A 130 -27.96 -17.42 -24.11
C ARG A 130 -28.33 -15.95 -23.87
N ASN A 131 -28.82 -15.61 -22.68
CA ASN A 131 -29.30 -14.28 -22.29
C ASN A 131 -29.18 -14.11 -20.76
N ARG A 132 -27.97 -14.34 -20.22
CA ARG A 132 -27.66 -14.04 -18.82
C ARG A 132 -27.57 -12.53 -18.69
N GLN A 133 -28.31 -11.89 -17.79
CA GLN A 133 -28.27 -10.43 -17.62
C GLN A 133 -27.76 -10.05 -16.22
N GLY A 134 -27.79 -10.99 -15.28
CA GLY A 134 -27.60 -10.70 -13.87
C GLY A 134 -28.86 -10.10 -13.25
N ASP A 135 -28.97 -10.24 -11.93
CA ASP A 135 -30.05 -9.64 -11.14
C ASP A 135 -29.67 -9.61 -9.65
N VAL A 136 -30.54 -8.99 -8.85
CA VAL A 136 -30.47 -8.98 -7.39
C VAL A 136 -31.68 -9.74 -6.85
N TYR A 137 -31.44 -10.56 -5.83
CA TYR A 137 -32.47 -11.26 -5.06
C TYR A 137 -32.66 -10.56 -3.71
N ARG A 138 -33.88 -10.59 -3.17
CA ARG A 138 -34.15 -10.25 -1.76
C ARG A 138 -34.47 -11.53 -0.98
N CYS A 139 -33.83 -11.70 0.16
CA CYS A 139 -34.02 -12.84 1.05
C CYS A 139 -34.63 -12.33 2.36
N PRO A 140 -35.81 -12.81 2.78
CA PRO A 140 -36.44 -12.38 4.03
C PRO A 140 -35.65 -12.91 5.23
N VAL A 141 -35.11 -12.02 6.07
CA VAL A 141 -34.32 -12.46 7.23
C VAL A 141 -35.24 -12.95 8.35
N SER A 142 -36.30 -12.21 8.64
CA SER A 142 -37.36 -12.58 9.59
C SER A 142 -38.17 -13.80 9.14
N GLY A 143 -38.65 -14.61 10.09
CA GLY A 143 -39.50 -15.78 9.84
C GLY A 143 -38.77 -17.02 9.30
N PRO A 144 -39.47 -18.16 9.15
CA PRO A 144 -38.84 -19.46 8.84
C PRO A 144 -38.48 -19.67 7.37
N THR A 145 -38.91 -18.79 6.45
CA THR A 145 -38.73 -18.96 5.00
C THR A 145 -37.31 -18.64 4.54
N THR A 146 -36.68 -19.57 3.82
CA THR A 146 -35.35 -19.43 3.20
C THR A 146 -35.38 -19.24 1.68
N ASN A 147 -36.58 -19.08 1.10
CA ASN A 147 -36.76 -18.71 -0.31
C ASN A 147 -36.46 -17.21 -0.50
N CYS A 148 -35.77 -16.86 -1.60
CA CYS A 148 -35.50 -15.47 -1.97
C CYS A 148 -36.23 -15.08 -3.25
N ASP A 149 -36.83 -13.89 -3.27
CA ASP A 149 -37.50 -13.36 -4.46
C ASP A 149 -36.47 -12.74 -5.41
N ARG A 150 -36.59 -13.04 -6.71
CA ARG A 150 -35.85 -12.36 -7.77
C ARG A 150 -36.48 -10.98 -8.03
N LEU A 151 -35.69 -9.90 -7.97
CA LEU A 151 -36.22 -8.53 -8.13
C LEU A 151 -36.52 -8.13 -9.59
N ASN A 152 -35.99 -8.84 -10.58
CA ASN A 152 -36.21 -8.63 -12.02
C ASN A 152 -35.78 -7.25 -12.54
N LEU A 153 -34.73 -6.67 -11.93
CA LEU A 153 -34.27 -5.31 -12.19
C LEU A 153 -33.75 -5.12 -13.62
N GLN A 154 -33.24 -6.18 -14.26
CA GLN A 154 -32.61 -6.16 -15.59
C GLN A 154 -33.51 -5.57 -16.70
N ASN A 155 -34.84 -5.65 -16.54
CA ASN A 155 -35.77 -5.12 -17.52
C ASN A 155 -35.80 -3.58 -17.53
N SER A 156 -35.55 -2.94 -16.38
CA SER A 156 -35.62 -1.49 -16.18
C SER A 156 -34.27 -0.76 -16.25
N VAL A 157 -33.16 -1.49 -16.21
CA VAL A 157 -31.80 -0.92 -16.25
C VAL A 157 -31.34 -0.76 -17.71
N ARG A 158 -31.70 0.38 -18.32
CA ARG A 158 -31.42 0.70 -19.74
C ARG A 158 -31.15 2.19 -19.95
N VAL A 159 -30.44 2.53 -21.03
CA VAL A 159 -30.21 3.93 -21.47
C VAL A 159 -31.05 4.20 -22.73
N PRO A 160 -32.12 5.02 -22.69
CA PRO A 160 -33.07 5.14 -23.81
C PRO A 160 -32.52 5.69 -25.13
N SER A 161 -31.34 6.32 -25.13
CA SER A 161 -30.75 7.03 -26.28
C SER A 161 -29.82 6.19 -27.16
N VAL A 162 -29.62 4.90 -26.88
CA VAL A 162 -28.67 4.03 -27.59
C VAL A 162 -29.21 2.61 -27.83
N ASP A 163 -28.54 1.83 -28.69
CA ASP A 163 -28.81 0.40 -28.82
C ASP A 163 -28.23 -0.38 -27.61
N ASN A 164 -29.10 -1.01 -26.84
CA ASN A 164 -28.82 -1.60 -25.53
C ASN A 164 -28.54 -3.11 -25.65
N THR A 165 -27.28 -3.51 -25.52
CA THR A 165 -26.90 -4.93 -25.36
C THR A 165 -26.85 -5.29 -23.88
N VAL A 166 -27.96 -5.84 -23.39
CA VAL A 166 -28.13 -6.30 -21.99
C VAL A 166 -27.64 -7.73 -21.73
N THR A 167 -27.30 -8.48 -22.79
CA THR A 167 -26.72 -9.83 -22.67
C THR A 167 -25.33 -9.77 -22.05
N ASN A 168 -25.09 -10.64 -21.07
CA ASN A 168 -23.90 -10.74 -20.24
C ASN A 168 -23.57 -9.48 -19.41
N MET A 169 -24.54 -8.59 -19.14
CA MET A 169 -24.24 -7.31 -18.48
C MET A 169 -23.78 -7.41 -17.00
N SER A 170 -23.98 -8.56 -16.36
CA SER A 170 -23.58 -8.85 -14.98
C SER A 170 -24.16 -7.88 -13.93
N LEU A 171 -25.45 -7.55 -14.05
CA LEU A 171 -26.14 -6.77 -13.02
C LEU A 171 -26.13 -7.51 -11.67
N GLY A 172 -25.85 -6.81 -10.58
CA GLY A 172 -25.65 -7.42 -9.26
C GLY A 172 -24.21 -7.88 -8.99
N LEU A 173 -23.25 -7.69 -9.92
CA LEU A 173 -21.82 -7.85 -9.61
C LEU A 173 -21.38 -6.88 -8.51
N THR A 174 -21.96 -5.68 -8.51
CA THR A 174 -21.71 -4.61 -7.52
C THR A 174 -23.01 -4.23 -6.82
N LEU A 175 -22.96 -4.13 -5.50
CA LEU A 175 -23.99 -3.58 -4.62
C LEU A 175 -23.34 -2.54 -3.69
N THR A 176 -24.05 -1.47 -3.38
CA THR A 176 -23.64 -0.51 -2.34
C THR A 176 -24.88 0.24 -1.80
N PRO A 177 -24.97 0.54 -0.50
CA PRO A 177 -26.09 1.29 0.06
C PRO A 177 -26.13 2.74 -0.47
N THR A 178 -27.32 3.36 -0.50
CA THR A 178 -27.49 4.79 -0.81
C THR A 178 -28.18 5.50 0.37
N PRO A 179 -27.43 5.92 1.41
CA PRO A 179 -27.99 6.34 2.70
C PRO A 179 -29.01 7.48 2.59
N LYS A 180 -28.75 8.45 1.70
CA LYS A 180 -29.59 9.62 1.41
C LYS A 180 -31.07 9.26 1.14
N ASN A 181 -31.29 8.15 0.41
CA ASN A 181 -32.62 7.69 0.00
C ASN A 181 -33.04 6.39 0.71
N ARG A 182 -32.23 5.88 1.65
CA ARG A 182 -32.36 4.55 2.30
C ARG A 182 -32.50 3.38 1.30
N GLY A 183 -31.98 3.55 0.09
CA GLY A 183 -32.02 2.56 -0.97
C GLY A 183 -30.69 1.82 -1.11
N PHE A 184 -30.50 1.19 -2.26
CA PHE A 184 -29.21 0.67 -2.70
C PHE A 184 -28.97 1.03 -4.16
N MET A 185 -27.73 0.92 -4.62
CA MET A 185 -27.38 0.97 -6.03
C MET A 185 -26.83 -0.39 -6.44
N THR A 186 -27.16 -0.82 -7.65
CA THR A 186 -26.52 -1.96 -8.30
C THR A 186 -25.94 -1.56 -9.64
N CYS A 187 -24.84 -2.20 -10.06
CA CYS A 187 -24.22 -1.97 -11.36
C CYS A 187 -24.09 -3.26 -12.15
N GLY A 188 -24.12 -3.12 -13.48
CA GLY A 188 -23.76 -4.13 -14.48
C GLY A 188 -22.55 -3.63 -15.28
N PRO A 189 -21.31 -3.92 -14.85
CA PRO A 189 -20.10 -3.36 -15.46
C PRO A 189 -19.82 -3.89 -16.87
N LEU A 190 -20.52 -4.97 -17.28
CA LEU A 190 -20.46 -5.52 -18.64
C LEU A 190 -21.69 -5.13 -19.48
N TRP A 191 -22.52 -4.19 -19.02
CA TRP A 191 -23.55 -3.61 -19.90
C TRP A 191 -22.92 -2.96 -21.11
N ALA A 192 -23.44 -3.32 -22.29
CA ALA A 192 -22.86 -2.92 -23.55
C ALA A 192 -23.78 -2.01 -24.37
N GLN A 193 -23.16 -0.98 -24.95
CA GLN A 193 -23.73 -0.19 -26.03
C GLN A 193 -23.28 -0.79 -27.35
N ARG A 194 -24.20 -1.01 -28.28
CA ARG A 194 -23.84 -1.46 -29.63
C ARG A 194 -23.53 -0.27 -30.54
N CYS A 195 -22.41 -0.35 -31.25
CA CYS A 195 -21.97 0.61 -32.26
C CYS A 195 -21.63 -0.14 -33.57
N GLY A 196 -22.61 -0.24 -34.48
CA GLY A 196 -22.46 -1.02 -35.72
C GLY A 196 -22.23 -2.51 -35.44
N GLY A 197 -21.10 -3.04 -35.90
CA GLY A 197 -20.62 -4.39 -35.55
C GLY A 197 -20.02 -4.53 -34.14
N GLN A 198 -19.74 -3.43 -33.43
CA GLN A 198 -19.00 -3.45 -32.17
C GLN A 198 -19.89 -3.36 -30.91
N TYR A 199 -19.34 -3.85 -29.80
CA TYR A 199 -19.90 -3.72 -28.47
C TYR A 199 -18.92 -2.94 -27.59
N PHE A 200 -19.32 -1.76 -27.17
CA PHE A 200 -18.61 -0.98 -26.15
C PHE A 200 -19.17 -1.35 -24.78
N TYR A 201 -18.31 -1.53 -23.80
CA TYR A 201 -18.64 -1.91 -22.42
C TYR A 201 -18.35 -0.72 -21.46
N PRO A 202 -19.10 0.39 -21.54
CA PRO A 202 -18.91 1.52 -20.63
C PRO A 202 -19.40 1.21 -19.21
N GLY A 203 -20.21 0.16 -19.02
CA GLY A 203 -20.87 -0.18 -17.76
C GLY A 203 -22.11 0.69 -17.47
N ILE A 204 -23.02 0.16 -16.66
CA ILE A 204 -24.24 0.85 -16.21
C ILE A 204 -24.43 0.68 -14.70
N CYS A 205 -24.97 1.70 -14.04
CA CYS A 205 -25.41 1.64 -12.65
C CYS A 205 -26.85 2.14 -12.53
N ALA A 206 -27.59 1.64 -11.55
CA ALA A 206 -28.97 2.04 -11.28
C ALA A 206 -29.26 2.15 -9.79
N ALA A 207 -29.90 3.25 -9.40
CA ALA A 207 -30.39 3.46 -8.04
C ALA A 207 -31.76 2.78 -7.84
N VAL A 208 -31.93 2.09 -6.72
CA VAL A 208 -33.12 1.32 -6.37
C VAL A 208 -33.69 1.81 -5.03
N SER A 209 -35.00 2.06 -5.00
CA SER A 209 -35.70 2.64 -3.84
C SER A 209 -35.92 1.64 -2.68
N PRO A 210 -36.35 2.11 -1.49
CA PRO A 210 -36.71 1.22 -0.37
C PRO A 210 -37.90 0.29 -0.59
N VAL A 211 -38.58 0.41 -1.75
CA VAL A 211 -39.67 -0.46 -2.21
C VAL A 211 -39.28 -1.23 -3.48
N PHE A 212 -37.97 -1.38 -3.73
CA PHE A 212 -37.39 -2.14 -4.84
C PHE A 212 -37.69 -1.60 -6.26
N SER A 213 -38.12 -0.34 -6.40
CA SER A 213 -38.33 0.29 -7.70
C SER A 213 -37.07 1.03 -8.19
N VAL A 214 -36.62 0.69 -9.41
CA VAL A 214 -35.52 1.38 -10.12
C VAL A 214 -35.92 2.84 -10.35
N GLN A 215 -35.06 3.77 -9.91
CA GLN A 215 -35.30 5.22 -9.99
C GLN A 215 -34.69 5.82 -11.25
N SER A 216 -33.39 5.61 -11.44
CA SER A 216 -32.65 6.07 -12.61
C SER A 216 -31.47 5.13 -12.89
N ALA A 217 -31.31 4.78 -14.16
CA ALA A 217 -30.15 4.06 -14.68
C ALA A 217 -29.27 5.04 -15.45
N PHE A 218 -27.94 4.92 -15.30
CA PHE A 218 -26.97 5.84 -15.89
C PHE A 218 -25.65 5.14 -16.23
N ALA A 219 -25.02 5.58 -17.32
CA ALA A 219 -23.74 5.07 -17.82
C ALA A 219 -22.75 6.25 -17.99
N PRO A 220 -21.89 6.56 -17.01
CA PRO A 220 -21.02 7.74 -17.04
C PRO A 220 -20.02 7.77 -18.21
N ALA A 221 -19.68 6.60 -18.75
CA ALA A 221 -18.72 6.44 -19.84
C ALA A 221 -19.36 6.15 -21.21
N LEU A 222 -20.67 6.43 -21.37
CA LEU A 222 -21.37 6.25 -22.65
C LEU A 222 -20.65 6.98 -23.79
N GLN A 223 -20.38 6.29 -24.89
CA GLN A 223 -19.63 6.86 -26.02
C GLN A 223 -20.54 7.19 -27.21
N THR A 224 -20.19 8.21 -27.98
CA THR A 224 -20.80 8.41 -29.31
C THR A 224 -20.21 7.41 -30.29
N CYS A 225 -21.03 6.54 -30.87
CA CYS A 225 -20.59 5.62 -31.92
C CYS A 225 -19.98 6.38 -33.11
N GLY A 226 -18.99 5.78 -33.78
CA GLY A 226 -18.43 6.28 -35.03
C GLY A 226 -19.48 6.55 -36.11
N GLY A 227 -19.20 7.54 -36.95
CA GLY A 227 -19.97 7.81 -38.16
C GLY A 227 -19.69 6.80 -39.29
N PRO A 228 -20.35 6.92 -40.44
CA PRO A 228 -20.04 6.11 -41.62
C PRO A 228 -18.58 6.28 -42.06
N ILE A 229 -18.04 5.31 -42.81
CA ILE A 229 -16.65 5.31 -43.30
C ILE A 229 -16.59 5.03 -44.79
N ASP A 230 -15.78 5.81 -45.51
CA ASP A 230 -15.47 5.61 -46.92
C ASP A 230 -14.02 5.13 -47.05
N ILE A 231 -13.80 3.99 -47.70
CA ILE A 231 -12.48 3.40 -47.91
C ILE A 231 -12.16 3.39 -49.41
N VAL A 232 -11.05 4.02 -49.81
CA VAL A 232 -10.50 3.94 -51.16
C VAL A 232 -9.18 3.19 -51.12
N ILE A 233 -9.16 1.98 -51.67
CA ILE A 233 -7.95 1.17 -51.81
C ILE A 233 -7.28 1.53 -53.13
N VAL A 234 -6.01 1.91 -53.10
CA VAL A 234 -5.20 2.34 -54.24
C VAL A 234 -4.12 1.28 -54.45
N LEU A 235 -4.26 0.51 -55.53
CA LEU A 235 -3.44 -0.65 -55.83
C LEU A 235 -2.51 -0.36 -57.01
N ASP A 236 -1.22 -0.55 -56.78
CA ASP A 236 -0.23 -0.64 -57.85
C ASP A 236 -0.51 -1.87 -58.71
N GLY A 237 -0.68 -1.65 -60.01
CA GLY A 237 -0.90 -2.64 -61.06
C GLY A 237 0.17 -2.61 -62.14
N SER A 238 1.30 -1.94 -61.88
CA SER A 238 2.46 -1.86 -62.79
C SER A 238 3.18 -3.20 -62.92
N ASN A 239 4.18 -3.27 -63.81
CA ASN A 239 4.87 -4.52 -64.14
C ASN A 239 5.85 -5.04 -63.06
N SER A 240 6.10 -4.28 -61.98
CA SER A 240 6.99 -4.72 -60.89
C SER A 240 6.31 -5.75 -59.98
N ILE A 241 5.02 -5.52 -59.67
CA ILE A 241 4.14 -6.44 -58.92
C ILE A 241 4.00 -7.76 -59.70
N TYR A 242 4.74 -8.79 -59.27
CA TYR A 242 4.63 -10.12 -59.86
C TYR A 242 4.95 -11.23 -58.84
N PRO A 243 4.09 -12.25 -58.66
CA PRO A 243 2.80 -12.47 -59.34
C PRO A 243 1.66 -11.57 -58.81
N TRP A 244 0.58 -11.41 -59.59
CA TRP A 244 -0.60 -10.61 -59.18
C TRP A 244 -1.45 -11.26 -58.08
N THR A 245 -1.54 -12.59 -58.04
CA THR A 245 -2.51 -13.33 -57.21
C THR A 245 -2.57 -12.89 -55.73
N PRO A 246 -1.43 -12.64 -55.04
CA PRO A 246 -1.47 -12.20 -53.63
C PRO A 246 -2.16 -10.85 -53.39
N MET A 247 -2.25 -9.98 -54.42
CA MET A 247 -3.01 -8.73 -54.33
C MET A 247 -4.52 -9.00 -54.25
N ASN A 248 -5.01 -9.99 -55.01
CA ASN A 248 -6.40 -10.44 -54.89
C ASN A 248 -6.62 -11.17 -53.56
N ASP A 249 -5.68 -12.01 -53.10
CA ASP A 249 -5.77 -12.69 -51.80
C ASP A 249 -5.80 -11.70 -50.61
N PHE A 250 -5.06 -10.60 -50.71
CA PHE A 250 -5.11 -9.49 -49.76
C PHE A 250 -6.51 -8.87 -49.69
N LEU A 251 -7.12 -8.56 -50.83
CA LEU A 251 -8.51 -8.06 -50.88
C LEU A 251 -9.51 -9.08 -50.33
N GLN A 252 -9.38 -10.36 -50.70
CA GLN A 252 -10.26 -11.43 -50.22
C GLN A 252 -10.16 -11.69 -48.72
N LYS A 253 -9.03 -11.35 -48.07
CA LYS A 253 -8.89 -11.40 -46.60
C LYS A 253 -9.27 -10.10 -45.90
N LEU A 254 -9.05 -8.93 -46.52
CA LEU A 254 -9.37 -7.63 -45.92
C LEU A 254 -10.88 -7.32 -45.93
N LEU A 255 -11.55 -7.51 -47.08
CA LEU A 255 -12.94 -7.10 -47.28
C LEU A 255 -13.96 -7.81 -46.37
N PRO A 256 -13.82 -9.12 -46.03
CA PRO A 256 -14.72 -9.77 -45.07
C PRO A 256 -14.69 -9.18 -43.66
N ALA A 257 -13.58 -8.55 -43.25
CA ALA A 257 -13.39 -8.02 -41.90
C ALA A 257 -14.09 -6.67 -41.64
N LEU A 258 -14.52 -5.96 -42.69
CA LEU A 258 -15.11 -4.62 -42.63
C LEU A 258 -16.64 -4.68 -42.53
N ASP A 259 -17.30 -3.71 -41.87
CA ASP A 259 -18.78 -3.69 -41.79
C ASP A 259 -19.42 -3.00 -43.01
N ILE A 260 -19.28 -3.64 -44.18
CA ILE A 260 -19.68 -3.08 -45.48
C ILE A 260 -21.21 -2.91 -45.60
N GLY A 261 -21.67 -1.71 -45.94
CA GLY A 261 -23.05 -1.39 -46.28
C GLY A 261 -23.30 0.12 -46.47
N PRO A 262 -24.41 0.52 -47.13
CA PRO A 262 -24.63 1.92 -47.55
C PRO A 262 -24.77 2.92 -46.39
N GLY A 263 -25.21 2.46 -45.21
CA GLY A 263 -25.25 3.25 -43.96
C GLY A 263 -24.07 2.99 -43.02
N ARG A 264 -23.06 2.23 -43.46
CA ARG A 264 -21.89 1.78 -42.68
C ARG A 264 -20.61 2.05 -43.48
N THR A 265 -19.73 1.07 -43.66
CA THR A 265 -18.51 1.19 -44.47
C THR A 265 -18.83 1.03 -45.96
N GLN A 266 -18.35 1.96 -46.80
CA GLN A 266 -18.34 1.83 -48.26
C GLN A 266 -16.89 1.63 -48.73
N VAL A 267 -16.70 0.84 -49.79
CA VAL A 267 -15.37 0.53 -50.31
C VAL A 267 -15.32 0.78 -51.82
N SER A 268 -14.20 1.34 -52.28
CA SER A 268 -13.85 1.57 -53.67
C SER A 268 -12.42 1.08 -53.91
N VAL A 269 -12.15 0.56 -55.11
CA VAL A 269 -10.80 0.16 -55.53
C VAL A 269 -10.41 0.95 -56.77
N VAL A 270 -9.20 1.51 -56.72
CA VAL A 270 -8.52 2.24 -57.79
C VAL A 270 -7.26 1.47 -58.13
N GLN A 271 -7.04 1.12 -59.40
CA GLN A 271 -5.81 0.46 -59.86
C GLN A 271 -5.00 1.42 -60.74
N TYR A 272 -3.68 1.49 -60.53
CA TYR A 272 -2.82 2.41 -61.27
C TYR A 272 -1.53 1.78 -61.79
N ALA A 273 -0.95 2.39 -62.82
CA ALA A 273 0.44 2.17 -63.21
C ALA A 273 1.00 3.49 -63.76
N VAL A 274 0.90 3.70 -65.07
CA VAL A 274 1.09 5.01 -65.72
C VAL A 274 -0.08 5.94 -65.40
N ASP A 275 -1.30 5.45 -65.62
CA ASP A 275 -2.56 6.12 -65.29
C ASP A 275 -3.29 5.41 -64.14
N ALA A 276 -4.23 6.11 -63.49
CA ALA A 276 -5.10 5.56 -62.44
C ALA A 276 -6.57 5.54 -62.91
N ASP A 277 -7.34 4.53 -62.53
CA ASP A 277 -8.79 4.43 -62.81
C ASP A 277 -9.49 3.53 -61.77
N PHE A 278 -10.83 3.55 -61.75
CA PHE A 278 -11.65 2.76 -60.84
C PHE A 278 -11.92 1.34 -61.36
N GLU A 279 -11.64 0.35 -60.53
CA GLU A 279 -12.25 -0.98 -60.64
C GLU A 279 -13.74 -0.90 -60.24
N PHE A 280 -14.04 -0.17 -59.16
CA PHE A 280 -15.40 0.20 -58.76
C PHE A 280 -15.41 1.37 -57.75
N ARG A 281 -16.51 2.14 -57.73
CA ARG A 281 -16.71 3.33 -56.88
C ARG A 281 -17.51 2.98 -55.61
N LEU A 282 -17.44 3.85 -54.60
CA LEU A 282 -18.09 3.70 -53.29
C LEU A 282 -19.60 3.41 -53.36
N ARG A 283 -20.29 3.90 -54.42
CA ARG A 283 -21.73 3.71 -54.65
C ARG A 283 -22.11 2.47 -55.46
N ASP A 284 -21.15 1.84 -56.16
CA ASP A 284 -21.45 0.94 -57.27
C ASP A 284 -21.93 -0.45 -56.79
N TYR A 285 -21.68 -0.80 -55.53
CA TYR A 285 -22.18 -1.99 -54.82
C TYR A 285 -22.78 -1.61 -53.45
N ARG A 286 -23.65 -2.46 -52.91
CA ARG A 286 -24.41 -2.21 -51.66
C ARG A 286 -24.25 -3.30 -50.59
N THR A 287 -23.87 -4.52 -50.96
CA THR A 287 -23.66 -5.62 -50.01
C THR A 287 -22.18 -5.99 -49.88
N LYS A 288 -21.81 -6.66 -48.78
CA LYS A 288 -20.44 -7.17 -48.57
C LYS A 288 -20.08 -8.20 -49.65
N GLU A 289 -21.05 -9.03 -49.99
CA GLU A 289 -20.95 -10.14 -50.93
C GLU A 289 -20.72 -9.64 -52.36
N GLU A 290 -21.41 -8.57 -52.77
CA GLU A 290 -21.18 -7.88 -54.05
C GLU A 290 -19.75 -7.31 -54.14
N VAL A 291 -19.26 -6.62 -53.10
CA VAL A 291 -17.93 -6.02 -53.08
C VAL A 291 -16.83 -7.08 -53.12
N ILE A 292 -16.96 -8.17 -52.36
CA ILE A 292 -16.01 -9.30 -52.38
C ILE A 292 -15.99 -9.98 -53.75
N ALA A 293 -17.16 -10.20 -54.36
CA ALA A 293 -17.30 -10.80 -55.70
C ALA A 293 -16.83 -9.87 -56.83
N ALA A 294 -16.83 -8.56 -56.63
CA ALA A 294 -16.23 -7.61 -57.56
C ALA A 294 -14.70 -7.61 -57.44
N ALA A 295 -14.18 -7.54 -56.21
CA ALA A 295 -12.74 -7.53 -55.93
C ALA A 295 -12.03 -8.82 -56.40
N SER A 296 -12.69 -9.98 -56.36
CA SER A 296 -12.11 -11.24 -56.86
C SER A 296 -11.87 -11.28 -58.37
N ARG A 297 -12.47 -10.35 -59.14
CA ARG A 297 -12.34 -10.27 -60.61
C ARG A 297 -11.31 -9.25 -61.08
N ILE A 298 -10.62 -8.55 -60.18
CA ILE A 298 -9.59 -7.55 -60.53
C ILE A 298 -8.38 -8.27 -61.13
N THR A 299 -7.92 -7.77 -62.28
CA THR A 299 -6.73 -8.27 -62.99
C THR A 299 -5.69 -7.17 -63.09
N GLN A 300 -4.40 -7.55 -63.07
CA GLN A 300 -3.29 -6.62 -63.25
C GLN A 300 -3.45 -5.77 -64.52
N ARG A 301 -3.31 -4.45 -64.36
CA ARG A 301 -3.45 -3.44 -65.44
C ARG A 301 -2.26 -3.43 -66.41
N TYR A 302 -1.08 -3.76 -65.89
CA TYR A 302 0.23 -3.64 -66.54
C TYR A 302 0.65 -2.19 -66.84
N GLY A 303 1.95 -1.95 -66.85
CA GLY A 303 2.53 -0.63 -67.17
C GLY A 303 4.03 -0.53 -66.86
N HIS A 304 4.73 0.32 -67.62
CA HIS A 304 6.18 0.52 -67.53
C HIS A 304 6.61 1.62 -66.54
N SER A 305 5.69 2.13 -65.72
CA SER A 305 5.97 3.16 -64.72
C SER A 305 4.98 3.06 -63.56
N THR A 306 5.38 3.60 -62.41
CA THR A 306 4.63 3.55 -61.15
C THR A 306 4.41 4.99 -60.69
N ASN A 307 3.21 5.54 -60.95
CA ASN A 307 2.86 6.93 -60.65
C ASN A 307 1.98 7.02 -59.39
N THR A 308 2.57 6.66 -58.24
CA THR A 308 1.90 6.54 -56.94
C THR A 308 1.32 7.87 -56.46
N PHE A 309 1.99 9.00 -56.63
CA PHE A 309 1.46 10.28 -56.14
C PHE A 309 0.30 10.79 -57.01
N HIS A 310 0.32 10.54 -58.31
CA HIS A 310 -0.81 10.80 -59.20
C HIS A 310 -2.01 9.91 -58.87
N ALA A 311 -1.80 8.64 -58.53
CA ALA A 311 -2.86 7.73 -58.10
C ALA A 311 -3.48 8.16 -56.75
N VAL A 312 -2.67 8.62 -55.80
CA VAL A 312 -3.16 9.22 -54.55
C VAL A 312 -3.92 10.52 -54.84
N ASP A 313 -3.43 11.41 -55.71
CA ASP A 313 -4.12 12.66 -56.06
C ASP A 313 -5.48 12.39 -56.76
N PHE A 314 -5.54 11.37 -57.62
CA PHE A 314 -6.77 10.86 -58.24
C PHE A 314 -7.76 10.32 -57.20
N ALA A 315 -7.30 9.50 -56.25
CA ALA A 315 -8.15 9.00 -55.16
C ALA A 315 -8.66 10.13 -54.24
N VAL A 316 -7.84 11.17 -54.01
CA VAL A 316 -8.18 12.40 -53.27
C VAL A 316 -9.23 13.25 -54.00
N ASP A 317 -9.15 13.37 -55.32
CA ASP A 317 -10.04 14.24 -56.12
C ASP A 317 -11.28 13.55 -56.67
N PHE A 318 -11.26 12.23 -56.90
CA PHE A 318 -12.38 11.49 -57.47
C PHE A 318 -12.95 10.42 -56.53
N GLY A 319 -12.09 9.72 -55.77
CA GLY A 319 -12.52 8.59 -54.92
C GLY A 319 -13.56 8.98 -53.88
N PHE A 320 -13.28 10.04 -53.12
CA PHE A 320 -14.16 10.54 -52.05
C PHE A 320 -15.21 11.58 -52.52
N LEU A 321 -15.54 11.66 -53.81
CA LEU A 321 -16.60 12.56 -54.30
C LEU A 321 -18.00 11.99 -54.10
N ARG A 322 -18.96 12.85 -53.73
CA ARG A 322 -20.40 12.54 -53.70
C ARG A 322 -20.92 11.91 -55.00
N VAL A 323 -20.45 12.33 -56.17
CA VAL A 323 -20.88 11.73 -57.45
C VAL A 323 -20.47 10.26 -57.60
N ASN A 324 -19.38 9.84 -56.95
CA ASN A 324 -18.87 8.47 -56.93
C ASN A 324 -19.31 7.68 -55.66
N GLY A 325 -20.06 8.32 -54.75
CA GLY A 325 -20.61 7.74 -53.53
C GLY A 325 -20.14 8.40 -52.24
N GLY A 326 -19.04 9.17 -52.28
CA GLY A 326 -18.37 9.72 -51.10
C GLY A 326 -19.27 10.60 -50.22
N ARG A 327 -19.30 10.29 -48.92
CA ARG A 327 -20.17 10.90 -47.91
C ARG A 327 -19.40 11.97 -47.13
N PRO A 328 -19.83 13.25 -47.12
CA PRO A 328 -19.11 14.30 -46.41
C PRO A 328 -19.14 14.15 -44.88
N GLU A 329 -20.14 13.44 -44.34
CA GLU A 329 -20.24 13.04 -42.95
C GLU A 329 -19.41 11.80 -42.60
N ALA A 330 -18.80 11.12 -43.58
CA ALA A 330 -18.00 9.92 -43.35
C ALA A 330 -16.52 10.21 -43.08
N ALA A 331 -15.91 9.37 -42.24
CA ALA A 331 -14.45 9.36 -42.08
C ALA A 331 -13.81 8.68 -43.30
N LYS A 332 -12.75 9.31 -43.83
CA LYS A 332 -12.13 8.93 -45.12
C LYS A 332 -10.83 8.19 -44.88
N ILE A 333 -10.75 6.96 -45.39
CA ILE A 333 -9.59 6.09 -45.25
C ILE A 333 -9.08 5.75 -46.66
N MET A 334 -7.78 5.89 -46.86
CA MET A 334 -7.06 5.45 -48.04
C MET A 334 -6.09 4.34 -47.65
N VAL A 335 -6.01 3.29 -48.46
CA VAL A 335 -5.03 2.19 -48.30
C VAL A 335 -4.21 2.12 -49.59
N VAL A 336 -2.93 2.49 -49.54
CA VAL A 336 -2.03 2.51 -50.70
C VAL A 336 -1.10 1.30 -50.63
N VAL A 337 -1.02 0.51 -51.70
CA VAL A 337 -0.21 -0.72 -51.80
C VAL A 337 0.64 -0.68 -53.06
N THR A 338 1.97 -0.80 -52.92
CA THR A 338 2.95 -0.71 -54.03
C THR A 338 4.28 -1.38 -53.67
N ASP A 339 5.01 -1.83 -54.68
CA ASP A 339 6.36 -2.41 -54.56
C ASP A 339 7.49 -1.56 -55.19
N GLY A 340 7.15 -0.42 -55.82
CA GLY A 340 8.07 0.39 -56.62
C GLY A 340 8.25 1.82 -56.10
N GLU A 341 9.47 2.38 -56.24
CA GLU A 341 9.69 3.82 -56.08
C GLU A 341 8.93 4.62 -57.14
N SER A 342 8.23 5.66 -56.70
CA SER A 342 7.32 6.41 -57.56
C SER A 342 8.07 7.29 -58.55
N HIS A 343 7.74 7.14 -59.83
CA HIS A 343 8.35 7.91 -60.92
C HIS A 343 7.95 9.40 -60.90
N ASP A 344 6.91 9.74 -60.12
CA ASP A 344 6.31 11.07 -60.01
C ASP A 344 6.56 11.75 -58.64
N ARG A 345 7.54 11.25 -57.87
CA ARG A 345 7.94 11.67 -56.51
C ARG A 345 8.01 13.19 -56.27
N ALA A 346 8.26 13.99 -57.32
CA ALA A 346 8.22 15.44 -57.27
C ALA A 346 6.88 16.03 -56.79
N PHE A 347 5.76 15.31 -56.92
CA PHE A 347 4.45 15.78 -56.46
C PHE A 347 4.13 15.46 -55.00
N ARG A 348 4.94 14.64 -54.31
CA ARG A 348 4.71 14.15 -52.93
C ARG A 348 4.15 15.23 -52.00
N ASP A 349 4.91 16.32 -51.81
CA ASP A 349 4.60 17.31 -50.79
C ASP A 349 3.29 18.09 -51.08
N ARG A 350 2.94 18.26 -52.37
CA ARG A 350 1.65 18.82 -52.81
C ARG A 350 0.50 17.86 -52.46
N VAL A 351 0.65 16.58 -52.83
CA VAL A 351 -0.40 15.58 -52.73
C VAL A 351 -0.69 15.22 -51.26
N ILE A 352 0.35 15.04 -50.44
CA ILE A 352 0.18 14.70 -49.02
C ILE A 352 -0.44 15.87 -48.24
N ALA A 353 -0.03 17.12 -48.49
CA ALA A 353 -0.67 18.29 -47.88
C ALA A 353 -2.18 18.38 -48.22
N LYS A 354 -2.55 18.08 -49.48
CA LYS A 354 -3.95 18.02 -49.95
C LYS A 354 -4.75 16.87 -49.31
N CYS A 355 -4.10 15.74 -49.02
CA CYS A 355 -4.72 14.64 -48.25
C CYS A 355 -5.04 15.08 -46.82
N ASP A 356 -4.11 15.78 -46.16
CA ASP A 356 -4.28 16.25 -44.78
C ASP A 356 -5.32 17.39 -44.69
N GLU A 357 -5.37 18.29 -45.67
CA GLU A 357 -6.43 19.30 -45.81
C GLU A 357 -7.83 18.64 -45.92
N LYS A 358 -7.98 17.62 -46.77
CA LYS A 358 -9.24 16.86 -46.89
C LYS A 358 -9.50 15.86 -45.75
N LYS A 359 -8.61 15.81 -44.74
CA LYS A 359 -8.65 14.92 -43.56
C LYS A 359 -8.72 13.43 -43.89
N ILE A 360 -7.99 13.00 -44.92
CA ILE A 360 -7.95 11.60 -45.35
C ILE A 360 -6.88 10.85 -44.54
N THR A 361 -7.30 9.84 -43.79
CA THR A 361 -6.40 8.90 -43.09
C THR A 361 -5.77 7.97 -44.12
N ARG A 362 -4.45 7.78 -44.08
CA ARG A 362 -3.70 7.03 -45.10
C ARG A 362 -2.91 5.90 -44.48
N PHE A 363 -3.17 4.68 -44.90
CA PHE A 363 -2.31 3.53 -44.68
C PHE A 363 -1.39 3.36 -45.89
N GLY A 364 -0.10 3.13 -45.65
CA GLY A 364 0.91 2.88 -46.69
C GLY A 364 1.54 1.50 -46.50
N ILE A 365 1.46 0.66 -47.53
CA ILE A 365 1.95 -0.72 -47.53
C ILE A 365 3.06 -0.86 -48.59
N ALA A 366 4.28 -1.07 -48.13
CA ALA A 366 5.45 -1.30 -48.98
C ALA A 366 5.69 -2.81 -49.18
N VAL A 367 5.62 -3.28 -50.42
CA VAL A 367 5.92 -4.67 -50.80
C VAL A 367 7.39 -4.74 -51.22
N LEU A 368 8.20 -5.54 -50.52
CA LEU A 368 9.65 -5.55 -50.73
C LEU A 368 10.14 -6.72 -51.61
N GLY A 369 9.23 -7.58 -52.09
CA GLY A 369 9.55 -8.81 -52.81
C GLY A 369 10.43 -8.58 -54.03
N HIS A 370 10.04 -7.64 -54.89
CA HIS A 370 10.83 -7.26 -56.06
C HIS A 370 12.26 -6.80 -55.69
N TYR A 371 12.37 -5.90 -54.71
CA TYR A 371 13.66 -5.37 -54.26
C TYR A 371 14.56 -6.43 -53.62
N ILE A 372 14.00 -7.31 -52.79
CA ILE A 372 14.75 -8.37 -52.10
C ILE A 372 15.22 -9.43 -53.09
N ARG A 373 14.36 -9.89 -54.03
CA ARG A 373 14.75 -10.85 -55.07
C ARG A 373 15.87 -10.34 -55.97
N ASN A 374 15.90 -9.04 -56.25
CA ASN A 374 16.90 -8.40 -57.12
C ASN A 374 18.07 -7.73 -56.35
N ASN A 375 18.11 -7.87 -55.02
CA ASN A 375 19.14 -7.31 -54.12
C ASN A 375 19.31 -5.77 -54.24
N TYR A 376 18.20 -5.04 -54.29
CA TYR A 376 18.15 -3.57 -54.34
C TYR A 376 17.94 -2.94 -52.95
N ASP A 377 18.39 -1.69 -52.77
CA ASP A 377 18.25 -0.98 -51.48
C ASP A 377 16.81 -0.51 -51.24
N THR A 378 16.15 -1.07 -50.23
CA THR A 378 14.75 -0.78 -49.89
C THR A 378 14.55 0.55 -49.16
N ARG A 379 15.63 1.24 -48.76
CA ARG A 379 15.56 2.48 -47.95
C ARG A 379 14.68 3.58 -48.55
N ASN A 380 14.78 3.80 -49.86
CA ASN A 380 14.04 4.88 -50.52
C ASN A 380 12.53 4.59 -50.57
N LEU A 381 12.15 3.40 -51.02
CA LEU A 381 10.77 2.90 -51.03
C LEU A 381 10.16 2.97 -49.62
N ILE A 382 10.87 2.46 -48.61
CA ILE A 382 10.41 2.50 -47.21
C ILE A 382 10.24 3.95 -46.72
N ALA A 383 11.13 4.87 -47.06
CA ALA A 383 11.02 6.29 -46.71
C ALA A 383 9.85 6.99 -47.45
N GLU A 384 9.57 6.58 -48.68
CA GLU A 384 8.48 7.11 -49.49
C GLU A 384 7.11 6.67 -48.97
N ILE A 385 6.89 5.38 -48.76
CA ILE A 385 5.60 4.87 -48.27
C ILE A 385 5.34 5.31 -46.82
N LYS A 386 6.39 5.53 -46.02
CA LYS A 386 6.30 6.22 -44.72
C LYS A 386 5.88 7.69 -44.81
N SER A 387 6.08 8.36 -45.95
CA SER A 387 5.61 9.73 -46.19
C SER A 387 4.16 9.80 -46.72
N ILE A 388 3.67 8.70 -47.30
CA ILE A 388 2.25 8.54 -47.65
C ILE A 388 1.42 8.27 -46.40
N ALA A 389 1.88 7.39 -45.52
CA ALA A 389 1.20 7.01 -44.29
C ALA A 389 0.96 8.19 -43.33
N SER A 390 -0.21 8.23 -42.69
CA SER A 390 -0.56 9.28 -41.70
C SER A 390 0.29 9.22 -40.42
N ALA A 391 0.29 10.32 -39.65
CA ALA A 391 0.98 10.39 -38.36
C ALA A 391 0.12 9.84 -37.20
N PRO A 392 0.72 9.18 -36.17
CA PRO A 392 2.11 8.76 -36.09
C PRO A 392 2.39 7.52 -36.96
N THR A 393 3.43 7.59 -37.79
CA THR A 393 3.68 6.66 -38.92
C THR A 393 3.69 5.18 -38.54
N GLY A 394 4.16 4.81 -37.34
CA GLY A 394 4.16 3.42 -36.86
C GLY A 394 2.76 2.77 -36.71
N LYS A 395 1.68 3.57 -36.70
CA LYS A 395 0.30 3.07 -36.70
C LYS A 395 -0.27 2.84 -38.11
N TYR A 396 0.34 3.42 -39.15
CA TYR A 396 -0.24 3.48 -40.51
C TYR A 396 0.67 2.94 -41.62
N PHE A 397 1.97 2.81 -41.36
CA PHE A 397 2.92 2.17 -42.26
C PHE A 397 3.00 0.67 -41.98
N PHE A 398 3.04 -0.12 -43.05
CA PHE A 398 3.35 -1.54 -43.06
C PHE A 398 4.38 -1.83 -44.16
N ASN A 399 5.18 -2.88 -43.96
CA ASN A 399 6.00 -3.47 -45.02
C ASN A 399 5.93 -4.99 -44.96
N VAL A 400 6.02 -5.64 -46.12
CA VAL A 400 6.07 -7.10 -46.26
C VAL A 400 7.31 -7.51 -47.05
N SER A 401 7.92 -8.63 -46.69
CA SER A 401 9.11 -9.17 -47.37
C SER A 401 8.82 -9.61 -48.81
N GLU A 402 7.60 -10.07 -49.09
CA GLU A 402 7.16 -10.58 -50.38
C GLU A 402 5.65 -10.37 -50.58
N GLU A 403 5.19 -10.55 -51.81
CA GLU A 403 3.81 -10.33 -52.24
C GLU A 403 2.84 -11.26 -51.48
N ALA A 404 3.21 -12.53 -51.26
CA ALA A 404 2.39 -13.52 -50.55
C ALA A 404 2.04 -13.07 -49.10
N ALA A 405 2.96 -12.40 -48.43
CA ALA A 405 2.81 -11.89 -47.06
C ALA A 405 1.88 -10.67 -46.96
N LEU A 406 1.46 -10.04 -48.07
CA LEU A 406 0.32 -9.10 -48.07
C LEU A 406 -0.91 -9.74 -47.43
N SER A 407 -1.13 -11.03 -47.72
CA SER A 407 -2.27 -11.77 -47.23
C SER A 407 -2.21 -12.07 -45.72
N GLU A 408 -1.09 -11.81 -45.04
CA GLU A 408 -0.95 -11.95 -43.58
C GLU A 408 -1.29 -10.63 -42.88
N ILE A 409 -0.75 -9.51 -43.37
CA ILE A 409 -1.03 -8.18 -42.81
C ILE A 409 -2.49 -7.74 -43.01
N ALA A 410 -3.24 -8.36 -43.93
CA ALA A 410 -4.65 -8.04 -44.20
C ALA A 410 -5.52 -8.06 -42.93
N GLY A 411 -5.32 -9.04 -42.03
CA GLY A 411 -6.04 -9.13 -40.75
C GLY A 411 -5.64 -8.01 -39.78
N THR A 412 -4.34 -7.72 -39.67
CA THR A 412 -3.82 -6.63 -38.82
C THR A 412 -4.26 -5.25 -39.31
N LEU A 413 -4.32 -5.04 -40.62
CA LEU A 413 -4.85 -3.83 -41.26
C LEU A 413 -6.36 -3.72 -41.02
N GLY A 414 -7.11 -4.78 -41.24
CA GLY A 414 -8.54 -4.86 -40.94
C GLY A 414 -8.84 -4.47 -39.50
N ASN A 415 -8.13 -5.04 -38.53
CA ASN A 415 -8.23 -4.68 -37.11
C ASN A 415 -7.88 -3.21 -36.82
N ARG A 416 -6.89 -2.62 -37.52
CA ARG A 416 -6.57 -1.19 -37.36
C ARG A 416 -7.63 -0.27 -37.97
N ILE A 417 -8.29 -0.67 -39.05
CA ILE A 417 -9.41 0.06 -39.67
C ILE A 417 -10.69 -0.09 -38.82
N PHE A 418 -10.97 -1.28 -38.31
CA PHE A 418 -12.09 -1.60 -37.41
C PHE A 418 -12.08 -0.71 -36.15
N ASN A 419 -10.91 -0.43 -35.56
CA ASN A 419 -10.82 0.52 -34.44
C ASN A 419 -11.25 1.96 -34.80
N ILE A 420 -11.20 2.33 -36.09
CA ILE A 420 -11.72 3.61 -36.62
C ILE A 420 -13.24 3.54 -36.79
N GLU A 421 -13.78 2.40 -37.25
CA GLU A 421 -15.24 2.14 -37.32
C GLU A 421 -15.92 2.28 -35.94
N GLY A 422 -15.23 1.88 -34.87
CA GLY A 422 -15.68 2.10 -33.50
C GLY A 422 -15.58 3.56 -33.05
N THR A 423 -14.35 4.07 -32.97
CA THR A 423 -14.03 5.34 -32.27
C THR A 423 -14.32 6.61 -33.08
N GLY A 424 -14.60 6.48 -34.38
CA GLY A 424 -14.72 7.60 -35.31
C GLY A 424 -13.41 8.36 -35.55
N LYS A 425 -12.28 7.88 -35.02
CA LYS A 425 -10.96 8.52 -35.11
C LYS A 425 -9.88 7.53 -35.52
N ALA A 426 -8.96 8.01 -36.35
CA ALA A 426 -7.82 7.21 -36.75
C ALA A 426 -6.82 7.02 -35.59
N GLY A 427 -6.64 5.77 -35.16
CA GLY A 427 -5.47 5.34 -34.39
C GLY A 427 -5.41 5.76 -32.91
N GLU A 428 -6.49 6.24 -32.30
CA GLU A 428 -6.59 6.26 -30.83
C GLU A 428 -6.82 4.83 -30.28
N SER A 429 -6.31 4.54 -29.09
CA SER A 429 -6.62 3.30 -28.36
C SER A 429 -7.86 3.50 -27.49
N PHE A 430 -8.55 2.43 -27.08
CA PHE A 430 -9.72 2.52 -26.20
C PHE A 430 -9.47 3.44 -24.99
N GLN A 431 -10.23 4.52 -24.91
CA GLN A 431 -10.23 5.52 -23.85
C GLN A 431 -11.28 5.18 -22.80
N MET A 432 -12.54 5.08 -23.21
CA MET A 432 -13.70 4.91 -22.32
C MET A 432 -14.76 3.94 -22.87
N GLU A 433 -14.59 3.48 -24.12
CA GLU A 433 -15.39 2.46 -24.80
C GLU A 433 -15.48 1.18 -23.97
N MET A 434 -14.38 0.82 -23.29
CA MET A 434 -14.25 -0.38 -22.46
C MET A 434 -14.20 -0.06 -20.96
N ALA A 435 -14.73 1.09 -20.52
CA ALA A 435 -14.48 1.61 -19.17
C ALA A 435 -14.96 0.70 -18.02
N GLN A 436 -16.01 -0.09 -18.23
CA GLN A 436 -16.62 -0.96 -17.22
C GLN A 436 -16.96 -0.21 -15.91
N VAL A 437 -17.58 0.98 -16.03
CA VAL A 437 -17.91 1.83 -14.87
C VAL A 437 -18.88 1.11 -13.94
N GLY A 438 -18.60 1.20 -12.64
CA GLY A 438 -19.35 0.51 -11.59
C GLY A 438 -18.79 -0.86 -11.24
N PHE A 439 -17.59 -1.23 -11.74
CA PHE A 439 -16.88 -2.46 -11.35
C PHE A 439 -16.69 -2.56 -9.83
N SER A 440 -16.48 -1.42 -9.18
CA SER A 440 -16.63 -1.24 -7.73
C SER A 440 -17.39 0.06 -7.47
N ALA A 441 -17.97 0.21 -6.27
CA ALA A 441 -18.70 1.41 -5.88
C ALA A 441 -18.61 1.67 -4.37
N HIS A 442 -18.55 2.94 -3.97
CA HIS A 442 -18.52 3.37 -2.57
C HIS A 442 -19.20 4.74 -2.42
N TYR A 443 -19.90 4.99 -1.32
CA TYR A 443 -20.61 6.25 -1.08
C TYR A 443 -19.97 7.05 0.07
N ALA A 444 -19.31 8.16 -0.25
CA ALA A 444 -18.68 9.05 0.73
C ALA A 444 -19.75 9.96 1.37
N VAL A 445 -20.44 9.41 2.37
CA VAL A 445 -21.73 9.93 2.91
C VAL A 445 -21.75 11.42 3.22
N LYS A 446 -20.70 11.99 3.82
CA LYS A 446 -20.71 13.41 4.26
C LYS A 446 -20.33 14.41 3.17
N GLU A 447 -19.73 13.95 2.07
CA GLU A 447 -19.45 14.76 0.87
C GLU A 447 -20.55 14.63 -0.20
N ASP A 448 -21.51 13.72 -0.02
CA ASP A 448 -22.56 13.38 -0.99
C ASP A 448 -22.00 12.87 -2.35
N VAL A 449 -20.80 12.28 -2.32
CA VAL A 449 -20.07 11.75 -3.49
C VAL A 449 -20.19 10.23 -3.57
N LEU A 450 -20.75 9.75 -4.68
CA LEU A 450 -20.65 8.37 -5.13
C LEU A 450 -19.35 8.17 -5.94
N MET A 451 -18.50 7.25 -5.49
CA MET A 451 -17.33 6.77 -6.24
C MET A 451 -17.71 5.54 -7.05
N LEU A 452 -17.25 5.46 -8.30
CA LEU A 452 -17.39 4.30 -9.17
C LEU A 452 -16.04 3.92 -9.80
N GLY A 453 -15.64 2.66 -9.66
CA GLY A 453 -14.48 2.11 -10.34
C GLY A 453 -14.71 1.93 -11.84
N ALA A 454 -13.71 2.25 -12.66
CA ALA A 454 -13.74 2.15 -14.11
C ALA A 454 -12.48 1.45 -14.64
N VAL A 455 -12.39 0.14 -14.37
CA VAL A 455 -11.15 -0.66 -14.52
C VAL A 455 -10.61 -0.78 -15.94
N GLY A 456 -11.49 -0.71 -16.96
CA GLY A 456 -11.09 -0.88 -18.36
C GLY A 456 -10.79 0.43 -19.10
N ALA A 457 -10.95 1.56 -18.43
CA ALA A 457 -10.59 2.86 -18.99
C ALA A 457 -9.09 2.93 -19.35
N TYR A 458 -8.78 3.68 -20.41
CA TYR A 458 -7.43 3.94 -20.91
C TYR A 458 -6.62 2.64 -21.10
N ALA A 459 -7.12 1.76 -21.97
CA ALA A 459 -6.57 0.43 -22.23
C ALA A 459 -6.29 -0.40 -20.95
N TRP A 460 -7.25 -0.43 -20.03
CA TRP A 460 -7.17 -1.13 -18.74
C TRP A 460 -6.08 -0.63 -17.77
N SER A 461 -5.51 0.57 -17.96
CA SER A 461 -4.85 1.28 -16.86
C SER A 461 -5.84 1.61 -15.73
N GLY A 462 -7.09 1.91 -16.10
CA GLY A 462 -8.22 2.18 -15.22
C GLY A 462 -8.32 3.64 -14.75
N THR A 463 -9.49 4.02 -14.22
CA THR A 463 -9.73 5.31 -13.57
C THR A 463 -10.86 5.19 -12.53
N VAL A 464 -11.19 6.32 -11.89
CA VAL A 464 -12.36 6.45 -11.00
C VAL A 464 -13.29 7.52 -11.55
N VAL A 465 -14.59 7.32 -11.41
CA VAL A 465 -15.62 8.33 -11.67
C VAL A 465 -16.20 8.79 -10.33
N HIS A 466 -16.27 10.09 -10.11
CA HIS A 466 -17.01 10.70 -8.99
C HIS A 466 -18.34 11.23 -9.49
N LYS A 467 -19.43 10.95 -8.78
CA LYS A 467 -20.77 11.43 -9.10
C LYS A 467 -21.45 12.05 -7.88
N THR A 468 -22.04 13.22 -8.07
CA THR A 468 -23.02 13.84 -7.17
C THR A 468 -24.38 13.96 -7.89
N ASP A 469 -25.36 14.58 -7.24
CA ASP A 469 -26.63 14.92 -7.91
C ASP A 469 -26.45 15.92 -9.05
N GLN A 470 -25.47 16.83 -8.95
CA GLN A 470 -25.27 17.93 -9.91
C GLN A 470 -24.21 17.64 -10.98
N LYS A 471 -23.18 16.86 -10.67
CA LYS A 471 -21.98 16.68 -11.51
C LYS A 471 -21.58 15.21 -11.60
N THR A 472 -21.00 14.84 -12.74
CA THR A 472 -20.29 13.56 -12.92
C THR A 472 -18.91 13.87 -13.47
N SER A 473 -17.86 13.51 -12.73
CA SER A 473 -16.46 13.76 -13.04
C SER A 473 -15.77 12.43 -13.38
N VAL A 474 -15.34 12.28 -14.63
CA VAL A 474 -14.47 11.18 -15.08
C VAL A 474 -13.03 11.70 -15.11
N PHE A 475 -12.12 11.08 -14.35
CA PHE A 475 -10.74 11.58 -14.29
C PHE A 475 -9.89 11.08 -15.48
N PRO A 476 -9.16 11.97 -16.17
CA PRO A 476 -8.36 11.62 -17.34
C PRO A 476 -7.13 10.79 -16.97
N PHE A 477 -6.61 10.00 -17.92
CA PHE A 477 -5.42 9.17 -17.75
C PHE A 477 -4.23 9.90 -17.08
N SER A 478 -3.99 11.16 -17.47
CA SER A 478 -2.91 12.00 -16.95
C SER A 478 -2.96 12.25 -15.43
N SER A 479 -4.13 12.10 -14.80
CA SER A 479 -4.30 12.21 -13.34
C SER A 479 -3.52 11.15 -12.55
N PHE A 480 -3.39 9.93 -13.09
CA PHE A 480 -2.79 8.80 -12.38
C PHE A 480 -1.57 8.20 -13.09
N GLN A 481 -1.34 8.53 -14.37
CA GLN A 481 -0.24 8.06 -15.22
C GLN A 481 1.13 8.03 -14.50
N HIS A 482 1.51 9.12 -13.83
CA HIS A 482 2.82 9.23 -13.15
C HIS A 482 2.97 8.32 -11.91
N VAL A 483 1.86 7.94 -11.26
CA VAL A 483 1.85 7.17 -10.00
C VAL A 483 1.68 5.67 -10.26
N LEU A 484 0.90 5.31 -11.28
CA LEU A 484 0.82 3.92 -11.78
C LEU A 484 2.15 3.47 -12.39
N GLN A 485 2.90 4.40 -13.01
CA GLN A 485 4.14 4.13 -13.75
C GLN A 485 3.94 3.14 -14.91
N ASP A 486 2.77 3.20 -15.53
CA ASP A 486 2.30 2.17 -16.45
C ASP A 486 3.10 2.15 -17.77
N ARG A 487 3.65 0.98 -18.10
CA ARG A 487 4.52 0.74 -19.28
C ARG A 487 3.79 -0.11 -20.32
N ASN A 488 2.58 0.31 -20.70
CA ASN A 488 1.63 -0.45 -21.52
C ASN A 488 1.16 -1.77 -20.88
N HIS A 489 1.04 -1.83 -19.56
CA HIS A 489 0.35 -2.90 -18.86
C HIS A 489 -1.09 -2.49 -18.53
N SER A 490 -1.83 -3.38 -17.88
CA SER A 490 -3.22 -3.14 -17.48
C SER A 490 -3.31 -3.03 -15.96
N SER A 491 -3.09 -1.84 -15.40
CA SER A 491 -3.05 -1.61 -13.95
C SER A 491 -4.38 -1.88 -13.21
N LEU A 492 -5.53 -1.81 -13.88
CA LEU A 492 -6.88 -1.94 -13.32
C LEU A 492 -7.19 -0.99 -12.15
N LEU A 493 -6.80 0.30 -12.25
CA LEU A 493 -7.18 1.30 -11.25
C LEU A 493 -8.71 1.43 -11.15
N GLY A 494 -9.22 1.46 -9.91
CA GLY A 494 -10.65 1.42 -9.63
C GLY A 494 -11.21 -0.01 -9.49
N TYR A 495 -10.37 -1.04 -9.39
CA TYR A 495 -10.85 -2.40 -9.07
C TYR A 495 -11.56 -2.44 -7.71
N SER A 496 -11.08 -1.63 -6.78
CA SER A 496 -11.72 -1.35 -5.49
C SER A 496 -11.65 0.16 -5.20
N VAL A 497 -12.62 0.69 -4.46
CA VAL A 497 -12.68 2.10 -4.04
C VAL A 497 -13.20 2.23 -2.61
N THR A 498 -12.69 3.21 -1.86
CA THR A 498 -13.24 3.62 -0.56
C THR A 498 -12.85 5.06 -0.21
N SER A 499 -13.28 5.57 0.94
CA SER A 499 -12.92 6.91 1.44
C SER A 499 -12.37 6.83 2.87
N LEU A 500 -11.27 7.51 3.14
CA LEU A 500 -10.74 7.76 4.49
C LEU A 500 -11.15 9.17 4.94
N ARG A 501 -11.11 9.42 6.24
CA ARG A 501 -11.28 10.76 6.80
C ARG A 501 -10.31 11.03 7.94
N ASP A 502 -9.74 12.23 8.00
CA ASP A 502 -8.91 12.72 9.10
C ASP A 502 -9.18 14.21 9.33
N ARG A 503 -9.47 14.60 10.59
CA ARG A 503 -9.74 16.00 11.01
C ARG A 503 -10.76 16.75 10.15
N GLY A 504 -11.78 16.05 9.66
CA GLY A 504 -12.80 16.62 8.78
C GLY A 504 -12.42 16.76 7.30
N VAL A 505 -11.22 16.34 6.88
CA VAL A 505 -10.82 16.22 5.47
C VAL A 505 -11.08 14.79 4.99
N VAL A 506 -11.77 14.65 3.85
CA VAL A 506 -11.99 13.36 3.19
C VAL A 506 -10.91 13.10 2.14
N TYR A 507 -10.39 11.88 2.16
CA TYR A 507 -9.41 11.35 1.22
C TYR A 507 -10.02 10.18 0.48
N TYR A 508 -9.86 10.15 -0.84
CA TYR A 508 -10.38 9.11 -1.72
C TYR A 508 -9.31 8.03 -1.95
N VAL A 509 -9.72 6.77 -2.00
CA VAL A 509 -8.84 5.62 -2.15
C VAL A 509 -9.27 4.77 -3.34
N ALA A 510 -8.30 4.37 -4.16
CA ALA A 510 -8.53 3.46 -5.28
C ALA A 510 -7.44 2.39 -5.37
N GLY A 511 -7.87 1.14 -5.53
CA GLY A 511 -7.01 -0.01 -5.77
C GLY A 511 -6.71 -0.23 -7.25
N ALA A 512 -5.47 -0.64 -7.54
CA ALA A 512 -4.95 -1.00 -8.86
C ALA A 512 -4.16 -2.33 -8.73
N PRO A 513 -4.84 -3.49 -8.58
CA PRO A 513 -4.21 -4.74 -8.17
C PRO A 513 -3.27 -5.38 -9.22
N ARG A 514 -3.23 -4.82 -10.44
CA ARG A 514 -2.27 -5.22 -11.49
C ARG A 514 -1.18 -4.17 -11.75
N SER A 515 -1.17 -3.03 -11.05
CA SER A 515 -0.12 -2.02 -11.17
C SER A 515 1.27 -2.64 -10.95
N ASN A 516 2.12 -2.57 -11.98
CA ASN A 516 3.43 -3.24 -12.06
C ASN A 516 3.42 -4.72 -11.61
N HIS A 517 2.31 -5.43 -11.86
CA HIS A 517 2.06 -6.83 -11.48
C HIS A 517 2.10 -7.18 -9.98
N SER A 518 2.56 -6.30 -9.07
CA SER A 518 2.49 -6.52 -7.61
C SER A 518 1.29 -5.86 -6.93
N GLY A 519 0.60 -4.96 -7.62
CA GLY A 519 -0.57 -4.24 -7.12
C GLY A 519 -0.22 -2.95 -6.37
N GLN A 520 -1.19 -2.03 -6.29
CA GLN A 520 -1.02 -0.71 -5.69
C GLN A 520 -2.35 -0.19 -5.12
N VAL A 521 -2.26 0.63 -4.08
CA VAL A 521 -3.38 1.44 -3.56
C VAL A 521 -2.96 2.90 -3.60
N ILE A 522 -3.82 3.77 -4.13
CA ILE A 522 -3.57 5.21 -4.30
C ILE A 522 -4.55 5.98 -3.41
N VAL A 523 -4.04 6.94 -2.64
CA VAL A 523 -4.83 7.89 -1.83
C VAL A 523 -4.72 9.28 -2.45
N TYR A 524 -5.85 9.94 -2.70
CA TYR A 524 -5.92 11.24 -3.37
C TYR A 524 -6.99 12.15 -2.75
N THR A 525 -6.84 13.46 -2.93
CA THR A 525 -7.88 14.46 -2.67
C THR A 525 -8.29 15.11 -3.98
N LEU A 526 -9.35 15.91 -3.98
CA LEU A 526 -9.63 16.84 -5.09
C LEU A 526 -9.02 18.21 -4.76
N ASP A 527 -8.60 18.95 -5.79
CA ASP A 527 -8.23 20.36 -5.67
C ASP A 527 -9.43 21.29 -5.93
N THR A 528 -9.20 22.61 -5.94
CA THR A 528 -10.25 23.62 -6.19
C THR A 528 -10.79 23.65 -7.62
N GLN A 529 -10.35 22.74 -8.49
CA GLN A 529 -10.85 22.55 -9.86
C GLN A 529 -11.51 21.16 -10.05
N ASP A 530 -11.77 20.46 -8.95
CA ASP A 530 -12.21 19.05 -8.90
C ASP A 530 -11.22 18.07 -9.56
N THR A 531 -9.94 18.40 -9.63
CA THR A 531 -8.91 17.50 -10.20
C THR A 531 -8.22 16.68 -9.10
N PRO A 532 -7.97 15.38 -9.33
CA PRO A 532 -7.41 14.51 -8.31
C PRO A 532 -5.91 14.76 -8.11
N THR A 533 -5.54 15.13 -6.88
CA THR A 533 -4.16 15.27 -6.42
C THR A 533 -3.80 14.06 -5.55
N VAL A 534 -2.85 13.25 -6.00
CA VAL A 534 -2.37 12.09 -5.23
C VAL A 534 -1.60 12.57 -3.99
N VAL A 535 -2.05 12.10 -2.83
CA VAL A 535 -1.47 12.38 -1.50
C VAL A 535 -0.45 11.31 -1.12
N HIS A 536 -0.79 10.03 -1.36
CA HIS A 536 0.08 8.89 -1.09
C HIS A 536 -0.21 7.71 -2.01
N SER A 537 0.72 6.76 -2.12
CA SER A 537 0.41 5.43 -2.65
C SER A 537 1.22 4.36 -1.94
N GLN A 538 0.64 3.17 -1.76
CA GLN A 538 1.32 1.98 -1.26
C GLN A 538 1.36 0.90 -2.35
N ARG A 539 2.46 0.16 -2.46
CA ARG A 539 2.67 -0.88 -3.48
C ARG A 539 2.79 -2.25 -2.81
N GLY A 540 2.21 -3.28 -3.42
CA GLY A 540 2.27 -4.66 -2.93
C GLY A 540 3.68 -5.24 -2.98
N GLU A 541 4.05 -6.00 -1.96
CA GLU A 541 5.40 -6.56 -1.77
C GLU A 541 5.77 -7.69 -2.74
N GLN A 542 4.77 -8.38 -3.29
CA GLN A 542 4.94 -9.63 -4.04
C GLN A 542 4.19 -9.56 -5.37
N ILE A 543 4.85 -9.94 -6.47
CA ILE A 543 4.24 -10.07 -7.79
C ILE A 543 3.12 -11.12 -7.77
N GLY A 544 2.03 -10.88 -8.50
CA GLY A 544 0.87 -11.76 -8.54
C GLY A 544 -0.08 -11.66 -7.34
N SER A 545 0.35 -11.10 -6.21
CA SER A 545 -0.42 -11.11 -4.95
C SER A 545 -1.77 -10.36 -4.97
N TYR A 546 -2.03 -9.59 -6.02
CA TYR A 546 -3.29 -8.86 -6.25
C TYR A 546 -3.59 -7.79 -5.18
N PHE A 547 -2.54 -7.22 -4.56
CA PHE A 547 -2.62 -6.20 -3.52
C PHE A 547 -3.43 -4.97 -3.97
N GLY A 548 -4.45 -4.61 -3.19
CA GLY A 548 -5.39 -3.53 -3.53
C GLY A 548 -6.64 -4.00 -4.27
N SER A 549 -6.87 -5.31 -4.42
CA SER A 549 -8.15 -5.81 -4.94
C SER A 549 -9.31 -5.65 -3.95
N VAL A 550 -9.01 -5.48 -2.66
CA VAL A 550 -9.95 -5.10 -1.60
C VAL A 550 -9.35 -3.95 -0.80
N VAL A 551 -10.14 -2.92 -0.52
CA VAL A 551 -9.80 -1.83 0.41
C VAL A 551 -10.98 -1.62 1.37
N CYS A 552 -10.70 -1.59 2.67
CA CYS A 552 -11.71 -1.45 3.73
C CYS A 552 -11.25 -0.40 4.74
N ALA A 553 -11.95 0.74 4.78
CA ALA A 553 -11.74 1.80 5.75
C ALA A 553 -12.52 1.49 7.03
N VAL A 554 -11.90 1.65 8.21
CA VAL A 554 -12.53 1.40 9.51
C VAL A 554 -12.24 2.58 10.45
N ASP A 555 -13.31 3.14 10.99
CA ASP A 555 -13.35 4.00 12.18
C ASP A 555 -13.53 3.06 13.39
N VAL A 556 -12.59 3.05 14.35
CA VAL A 556 -12.55 2.02 15.39
C VAL A 556 -13.09 2.54 16.72
N ASP A 557 -12.79 3.78 17.16
CA ASP A 557 -13.45 4.37 18.34
C ASP A 557 -14.71 5.20 18.05
N GLN A 558 -15.24 5.09 16.82
CA GLN A 558 -16.51 5.68 16.35
C GLN A 558 -16.53 7.22 16.45
N ASP A 559 -15.37 7.86 16.26
CA ASP A 559 -15.18 9.31 16.42
C ASP A 559 -15.33 10.13 15.14
N ASP A 560 -15.73 9.50 14.02
CA ASP A 560 -15.90 10.10 12.69
C ASP A 560 -14.55 10.32 11.93
N VAL A 561 -13.45 9.71 12.41
CA VAL A 561 -12.12 9.60 11.77
C VAL A 561 -11.82 8.14 11.39
N THR A 562 -11.19 7.93 10.24
CA THR A 562 -10.73 6.60 9.83
C THR A 562 -9.39 6.28 10.48
N ASP A 563 -9.39 5.52 11.57
CA ASP A 563 -8.15 5.07 12.22
C ASP A 563 -7.30 4.18 11.31
N VAL A 564 -7.94 3.22 10.62
CA VAL A 564 -7.25 2.20 9.81
C VAL A 564 -7.83 1.99 8.42
N LEU A 565 -6.93 1.67 7.49
CA LEU A 565 -7.24 1.10 6.18
C LEU A 565 -6.68 -0.31 6.12
N LEU A 566 -7.55 -1.29 5.86
CA LEU A 566 -7.19 -2.66 5.53
C LEU A 566 -7.09 -2.83 4.02
N VAL A 567 -6.08 -3.57 3.56
CA VAL A 567 -5.84 -3.83 2.13
C VAL A 567 -5.65 -5.33 1.89
N GLY A 568 -6.52 -5.92 1.07
CA GLY A 568 -6.45 -7.31 0.66
C GLY A 568 -5.42 -7.56 -0.44
N ALA A 569 -4.73 -8.70 -0.32
CA ALA A 569 -3.86 -9.30 -1.31
C ALA A 569 -4.15 -10.82 -1.36
N PRO A 570 -5.34 -11.24 -1.88
CA PRO A 570 -5.84 -12.60 -1.75
C PRO A 570 -5.03 -13.65 -2.51
N MET A 571 -4.23 -13.25 -3.50
CA MET A 571 -3.34 -14.16 -4.25
C MET A 571 -1.91 -14.17 -3.69
N PHE A 572 -1.69 -13.65 -2.48
CA PHE A 572 -0.38 -13.67 -1.83
C PHE A 572 0.07 -15.12 -1.57
N MET A 573 1.21 -15.50 -2.17
CA MET A 573 1.81 -16.82 -2.04
C MET A 573 2.56 -16.97 -0.71
N SER A 574 2.32 -18.06 0.00
CA SER A 574 3.10 -18.46 1.18
C SER A 574 4.51 -18.93 0.82
N VAL A 575 5.36 -19.12 1.84
CA VAL A 575 6.68 -19.75 1.68
C VAL A 575 6.61 -21.18 1.13
N MET A 576 5.45 -21.85 1.24
CA MET A 576 5.17 -23.17 0.68
C MET A 576 4.59 -23.11 -0.75
N LYS A 577 4.56 -21.92 -1.36
CA LYS A 577 3.99 -21.65 -2.71
C LYS A 577 2.47 -21.87 -2.82
N ARG A 578 1.74 -21.79 -1.71
CA ARG A 578 0.28 -21.89 -1.64
C ARG A 578 -0.36 -20.50 -1.73
N GLU A 579 -1.53 -20.36 -2.35
CA GLU A 579 -2.31 -19.11 -2.45
C GLU A 579 -3.01 -18.77 -1.12
N LEU A 580 -2.22 -18.55 -0.08
CA LEU A 580 -2.67 -18.25 1.27
C LEU A 580 -3.53 -16.99 1.35
N GLY A 581 -3.14 -15.93 0.64
CA GLY A 581 -3.69 -14.59 0.79
C GLY A 581 -3.14 -13.84 2.02
N ARG A 582 -3.46 -12.53 2.09
CA ARG A 582 -3.02 -11.64 3.17
C ARG A 582 -3.92 -10.39 3.25
N VAL A 583 -4.16 -9.88 4.46
CA VAL A 583 -4.75 -8.55 4.70
C VAL A 583 -3.75 -7.68 5.46
N TYR A 584 -3.28 -6.60 4.83
CA TYR A 584 -2.37 -5.63 5.42
C TYR A 584 -3.13 -4.56 6.21
N LEU A 585 -2.57 -4.11 7.34
CA LEU A 585 -3.16 -3.07 8.19
C LEU A 585 -2.32 -1.79 8.15
N PHE A 586 -2.94 -0.68 7.76
CA PHE A 586 -2.34 0.66 7.74
C PHE A 586 -3.10 1.61 8.67
N THR A 587 -2.43 2.24 9.62
CA THR A 587 -2.98 3.40 10.36
C THR A 587 -2.89 4.66 9.50
N VAL A 588 -3.98 5.44 9.42
CA VAL A 588 -4.07 6.64 8.57
C VAL A 588 -3.57 7.88 9.33
N THR A 589 -2.90 8.80 8.62
CA THR A 589 -2.62 10.16 9.14
C THR A 589 -2.50 11.12 7.97
N GLN A 590 -3.40 12.09 7.86
CA GLN A 590 -3.46 13.09 6.77
C GLN A 590 -3.41 12.46 5.35
N GLY A 591 -4.08 11.31 5.18
CA GLY A 591 -4.06 10.52 3.95
C GLY A 591 -2.80 9.67 3.72
N ILE A 592 -1.77 9.78 4.58
CA ILE A 592 -0.60 8.91 4.57
C ILE A 592 -0.95 7.57 5.22
N LEU A 593 -0.57 6.46 4.57
CA LEU A 593 -0.82 5.10 5.03
C LEU A 593 0.41 4.52 5.74
N ASN A 594 0.36 4.41 7.06
CA ASN A 594 1.46 3.92 7.88
C ASN A 594 1.22 2.45 8.27
N GLY A 595 1.95 1.52 7.64
CA GLY A 595 1.80 0.08 7.83
C GLY A 595 2.16 -0.36 9.25
N ARG A 596 1.28 -1.19 9.84
CA ARG A 596 1.41 -1.79 11.17
C ARG A 596 1.69 -3.30 11.16
N GLY A 597 1.48 -3.95 10.02
CA GLY A 597 1.63 -5.39 9.84
C GLY A 597 0.54 -5.95 8.93
N PHE A 598 0.14 -7.19 9.19
CA PHE A 598 -0.97 -7.88 8.55
C PHE A 598 -1.73 -8.69 9.59
N LEU A 599 -2.99 -9.03 9.32
CA LEU A 599 -3.81 -9.86 10.19
C LEU A 599 -3.34 -11.32 10.16
N ASN A 600 -3.33 -11.99 11.31
CA ASN A 600 -2.98 -13.41 11.45
C ASN A 600 -4.12 -14.25 10.85
N GLY A 601 -3.86 -14.88 9.71
CA GLY A 601 -4.83 -15.66 8.94
C GLY A 601 -4.63 -17.18 9.04
N PRO A 602 -4.88 -17.93 7.96
CA PRO A 602 -4.75 -19.38 7.90
C PRO A 602 -3.31 -19.89 8.00
N ALA A 603 -3.14 -21.22 8.11
CA ALA A 603 -1.83 -21.86 8.14
C ALA A 603 -1.11 -21.74 6.78
N PRO A 604 0.23 -21.60 6.72
CA PRO A 604 0.97 -21.42 5.45
C PRO A 604 0.85 -22.55 4.41
N SER A 605 0.26 -23.68 4.79
CA SER A 605 -0.08 -24.84 3.95
C SER A 605 -1.35 -24.67 3.11
N GLU A 606 -2.24 -23.74 3.48
CA GLU A 606 -3.56 -23.59 2.87
C GLU A 606 -3.53 -22.74 1.60
N ASP A 607 -4.25 -23.16 0.56
CA ASP A 607 -4.60 -22.32 -0.60
C ASP A 607 -5.86 -21.49 -0.29
N ALA A 608 -5.84 -20.72 0.80
CA ALA A 608 -7.04 -20.17 1.41
C ALA A 608 -7.67 -18.93 0.72
N ARG A 609 -6.87 -18.16 -0.02
CA ARG A 609 -7.17 -16.80 -0.51
C ARG A 609 -7.76 -15.86 0.55
N PHE A 610 -7.15 -15.85 1.73
CA PHE A 610 -7.50 -14.95 2.84
C PHE A 610 -7.42 -13.48 2.43
N GLY A 611 -8.47 -12.71 2.71
CA GLY A 611 -8.62 -11.33 2.26
C GLY A 611 -9.28 -11.18 0.88
N THR A 612 -9.97 -12.21 0.38
CA THR A 612 -10.82 -12.10 -0.83
C THR A 612 -11.99 -11.16 -0.61
N ALA A 613 -12.53 -11.14 0.61
CA ALA A 613 -13.45 -10.13 1.10
C ALA A 613 -12.97 -9.63 2.47
N VAL A 614 -13.19 -8.35 2.73
CA VAL A 614 -12.98 -7.71 4.05
C VAL A 614 -14.12 -6.72 4.22
N ALA A 615 -14.90 -6.86 5.28
CA ALA A 615 -15.97 -5.94 5.63
C ALA A 615 -15.69 -5.30 7.00
N PRO A 616 -15.94 -3.99 7.17
CA PRO A 616 -16.12 -3.43 8.49
C PRO A 616 -17.43 -3.98 9.06
N VAL A 617 -17.45 -4.27 10.34
CA VAL A 617 -18.67 -4.60 11.08
C VAL A 617 -18.76 -3.60 12.22
N SER A 618 -19.98 -3.23 12.60
CA SER A 618 -20.15 -2.48 13.85
C SER A 618 -19.76 -3.37 15.05
N ASP A 619 -19.73 -2.79 16.25
CA ASP A 619 -19.30 -3.43 17.50
C ASP A 619 -20.10 -4.73 17.82
N VAL A 620 -19.54 -5.91 17.52
CA VAL A 620 -20.23 -7.21 17.70
C VAL A 620 -19.99 -7.86 19.06
N ASN A 621 -19.15 -7.28 19.91
CA ASN A 621 -18.94 -7.74 21.29
C ASN A 621 -19.44 -6.73 22.35
N LEU A 622 -19.93 -5.57 21.88
CA LEU A 622 -20.41 -4.41 22.63
C LEU A 622 -19.38 -3.89 23.65
N ASP A 623 -18.10 -3.80 23.23
CA ASP A 623 -16.99 -3.26 24.02
C ASP A 623 -16.70 -1.76 23.82
N GLY A 624 -17.27 -1.17 22.77
CA GLY A 624 -17.10 0.22 22.37
C GLY A 624 -16.30 0.42 21.08
N PHE A 625 -15.77 -0.65 20.46
CA PHE A 625 -14.93 -0.54 19.26
C PHE A 625 -15.51 -1.23 18.02
N GLY A 626 -15.22 -0.66 16.84
CA GLY A 626 -15.58 -1.24 15.54
C GLY A 626 -14.76 -2.48 15.22
N ASP A 627 -15.42 -3.50 14.66
CA ASP A 627 -14.87 -4.83 14.40
C ASP A 627 -14.68 -5.10 12.89
N VAL A 628 -13.99 -6.18 12.54
CA VAL A 628 -13.73 -6.55 11.14
C VAL A 628 -13.94 -8.04 10.90
N VAL A 629 -14.54 -8.35 9.75
CA VAL A 629 -14.70 -9.73 9.26
C VAL A 629 -13.96 -9.92 7.94
N VAL A 630 -13.24 -11.04 7.82
CA VAL A 630 -12.38 -11.37 6.66
C VAL A 630 -12.72 -12.75 6.10
N GLY A 631 -12.82 -12.84 4.77
CA GLY A 631 -13.13 -14.08 4.05
C GLY A 631 -11.89 -14.79 3.49
N ALA A 632 -11.87 -16.12 3.64
CA ALA A 632 -10.92 -17.07 3.08
C ALA A 632 -11.68 -18.17 2.31
N PRO A 633 -12.24 -17.86 1.12
CA PRO A 633 -13.19 -18.73 0.45
C PRO A 633 -12.62 -20.03 -0.12
N LEU A 634 -11.29 -20.16 -0.24
CA LEU A 634 -10.67 -21.39 -0.76
C LEU A 634 -10.14 -22.34 0.34
N GLU A 635 -10.20 -21.94 1.61
CA GLU A 635 -9.78 -22.76 2.76
C GLU A 635 -10.73 -23.97 2.96
N GLU A 636 -10.22 -25.04 3.59
CA GLU A 636 -10.93 -26.33 3.76
C GLU A 636 -11.39 -26.94 2.40
N ASP A 637 -10.45 -27.08 1.46
CA ASP A 637 -10.68 -27.63 0.11
C ASP A 637 -11.77 -26.88 -0.69
N GLY A 638 -11.79 -25.54 -0.62
CA GLY A 638 -12.77 -24.72 -1.32
C GLY A 638 -14.13 -24.59 -0.65
N ARG A 639 -14.33 -25.12 0.56
CA ARG A 639 -15.56 -24.92 1.35
C ARG A 639 -15.69 -23.45 1.79
N GLY A 640 -14.58 -22.88 2.24
CA GLY A 640 -14.45 -21.49 2.63
C GLY A 640 -14.68 -21.24 4.13
N VAL A 641 -13.98 -20.23 4.63
CA VAL A 641 -13.87 -19.86 6.04
C VAL A 641 -14.01 -18.35 6.19
N VAL A 642 -14.57 -17.92 7.33
CA VAL A 642 -14.68 -16.52 7.72
C VAL A 642 -14.00 -16.30 9.08
N TYR A 643 -13.27 -15.20 9.23
CA TYR A 643 -12.55 -14.81 10.43
C TYR A 643 -13.10 -13.51 11.01
N VAL A 644 -13.21 -13.42 12.34
CA VAL A 644 -13.62 -12.22 13.09
C VAL A 644 -12.42 -11.65 13.84
N TYR A 645 -12.17 -10.35 13.72
CA TYR A 645 -11.11 -9.63 14.42
C TYR A 645 -11.72 -8.45 15.16
N ASN A 646 -11.47 -8.35 16.46
CA ASN A 646 -12.04 -7.27 17.27
C ASN A 646 -11.19 -6.00 17.30
N GLY A 647 -11.83 -4.87 17.58
CA GLY A 647 -11.19 -3.60 17.88
C GLY A 647 -10.32 -3.61 19.15
N ASP A 648 -9.42 -2.62 19.22
CA ASP A 648 -8.75 -2.17 20.45
C ASP A 648 -8.38 -0.68 20.28
N ARG A 649 -9.20 0.21 20.82
CA ARG A 649 -8.98 1.67 20.79
C ARG A 649 -9.03 2.22 19.36
N ARG A 650 -7.89 2.30 18.67
CA ARG A 650 -7.71 2.89 17.34
C ARG A 650 -6.94 1.98 16.39
N THR A 651 -7.18 0.69 16.53
CA THR A 651 -6.62 -0.38 15.68
C THR A 651 -7.46 -1.64 15.83
N ILE A 652 -7.39 -2.52 14.84
CA ILE A 652 -7.88 -3.89 14.96
C ILE A 652 -6.80 -4.76 15.59
N ARG A 653 -7.20 -5.76 16.38
CA ARG A 653 -6.30 -6.79 16.95
C ARG A 653 -5.78 -7.69 15.83
N LEU A 654 -4.48 -7.97 15.81
CA LEU A 654 -3.88 -8.79 14.73
C LEU A 654 -4.31 -10.27 14.79
N GLN A 655 -4.69 -10.76 15.98
CA GLN A 655 -5.20 -12.12 16.19
C GLN A 655 -6.72 -12.13 16.07
N TYR A 656 -7.28 -13.12 15.36
CA TYR A 656 -8.72 -13.32 15.30
C TYR A 656 -9.28 -13.81 16.64
N SER A 657 -10.50 -13.38 16.98
CA SER A 657 -11.27 -13.92 18.10
C SER A 657 -12.06 -15.18 17.70
N GLN A 658 -12.46 -15.29 16.43
CA GLN A 658 -13.25 -16.42 15.93
C GLN A 658 -12.85 -16.81 14.50
N ARG A 659 -12.86 -18.13 14.23
CA ARG A 659 -12.79 -18.74 12.89
C ARG A 659 -14.07 -19.56 12.67
N ILE A 660 -14.84 -19.21 11.63
CA ILE A 660 -16.12 -19.82 11.26
C ILE A 660 -15.92 -20.58 9.94
N PRO A 661 -15.76 -21.91 9.95
CA PRO A 661 -15.73 -22.67 8.72
C PRO A 661 -17.16 -22.92 8.20
N GLY A 662 -17.38 -22.73 6.90
CA GLY A 662 -18.69 -22.98 6.27
C GLY A 662 -19.16 -24.42 6.49
N SER A 663 -18.21 -25.36 6.59
CA SER A 663 -18.44 -26.78 6.89
C SER A 663 -19.16 -27.06 8.21
N LYS A 664 -19.12 -26.14 9.21
CA LYS A 664 -19.92 -26.26 10.45
C LYS A 664 -21.40 -25.94 10.23
N LEU A 665 -21.71 -25.07 9.28
CA LEU A 665 -23.05 -24.53 9.03
C LEU A 665 -23.84 -25.40 8.05
N ASP A 666 -23.20 -25.80 6.96
CA ASP A 666 -23.75 -26.64 5.91
C ASP A 666 -22.60 -27.30 5.15
N THR A 667 -22.54 -28.63 5.15
CA THR A 667 -21.45 -29.40 4.54
C THR A 667 -21.37 -29.28 3.01
N SER A 668 -22.38 -28.69 2.38
CA SER A 668 -22.43 -28.38 0.94
C SER A 668 -22.08 -26.92 0.60
N LEU A 669 -21.66 -26.11 1.56
CA LEU A 669 -21.11 -24.78 1.28
C LEU A 669 -19.78 -24.87 0.52
N GLN A 670 -19.64 -24.00 -0.47
CA GLN A 670 -18.41 -23.77 -1.24
C GLN A 670 -18.20 -22.26 -1.37
N TYR A 671 -16.94 -21.82 -1.34
CA TYR A 671 -16.54 -20.41 -1.42
C TYR A 671 -17.22 -19.51 -0.37
N PHE A 672 -17.53 -20.06 0.81
CA PHE A 672 -18.05 -19.31 1.95
C PHE A 672 -17.05 -18.23 2.39
N GLY A 673 -17.50 -16.97 2.46
CA GLY A 673 -16.62 -15.81 2.68
C GLY A 673 -16.16 -15.11 1.41
N ARG A 674 -16.70 -15.44 0.22
CA ARG A 674 -16.38 -14.73 -1.04
C ARG A 674 -16.87 -13.28 -1.08
N SER A 675 -17.87 -12.95 -0.28
CA SER A 675 -18.38 -11.59 -0.05
C SER A 675 -18.97 -11.50 1.36
N LEU A 676 -18.96 -10.30 1.94
CA LEU A 676 -19.28 -10.05 3.34
C LEU A 676 -20.00 -8.70 3.49
N ASP A 677 -20.92 -8.62 4.44
CA ASP A 677 -21.46 -7.36 4.96
C ASP A 677 -21.82 -7.52 6.45
N GLY A 678 -21.84 -6.40 7.18
CA GLY A 678 -22.04 -6.33 8.64
C GLY A 678 -22.48 -4.95 9.12
N GLY A 679 -23.19 -4.21 8.28
CA GLY A 679 -23.59 -2.82 8.52
C GLY A 679 -24.71 -2.61 9.55
N GLY A 680 -25.37 -3.65 10.08
CA GLY A 680 -26.42 -3.46 11.09
C GLY A 680 -27.01 -4.74 11.71
N ASP A 681 -27.90 -4.50 12.66
CA ASP A 681 -28.76 -5.49 13.32
C ASP A 681 -29.88 -5.96 12.36
N LEU A 682 -30.04 -7.28 12.19
CA LEU A 682 -31.06 -7.91 11.35
C LEU A 682 -32.12 -8.73 12.10
N ASN A 683 -32.08 -8.80 13.43
CA ASN A 683 -33.00 -9.58 14.28
C ASN A 683 -33.77 -8.77 15.35
N ASP A 684 -33.40 -7.50 15.55
CA ASP A 684 -33.86 -6.52 16.56
C ASP A 684 -33.42 -6.82 18.02
N ASP A 685 -32.26 -7.47 18.23
CA ASP A 685 -31.63 -7.70 19.54
C ASP A 685 -30.60 -6.63 19.98
N ALA A 686 -30.36 -5.62 19.14
CA ALA A 686 -29.39 -4.54 19.30
C ALA A 686 -27.90 -4.93 19.18
N ILE A 687 -27.58 -6.10 18.62
CA ILE A 687 -26.22 -6.52 18.25
C ILE A 687 -26.09 -6.51 16.71
N PRO A 688 -24.99 -6.00 16.13
CA PRO A 688 -24.79 -6.05 14.66
C PRO A 688 -24.61 -7.47 14.14
N ASP A 689 -25.26 -7.83 13.03
CA ASP A 689 -25.23 -9.17 12.46
C ASP A 689 -24.23 -9.30 11.29
N VAL A 690 -23.83 -10.53 10.95
CA VAL A 690 -22.84 -10.80 9.88
C VAL A 690 -23.46 -11.59 8.74
N SER A 691 -23.40 -11.05 7.52
CA SER A 691 -23.91 -11.69 6.30
C SER A 691 -22.78 -12.17 5.40
N VAL A 692 -22.87 -13.39 4.87
CA VAL A 692 -21.79 -14.07 4.15
C VAL A 692 -22.28 -14.65 2.81
N GLY A 693 -21.59 -14.32 1.73
CA GLY A 693 -21.79 -14.95 0.41
C GLY A 693 -21.04 -16.27 0.24
N ALA A 694 -21.58 -17.15 -0.59
CA ALA A 694 -21.02 -18.44 -0.99
C ALA A 694 -21.39 -18.77 -2.45
N LEU A 695 -20.93 -19.90 -2.99
CA LEU A 695 -21.34 -20.35 -4.33
C LEU A 695 -22.74 -20.98 -4.28
N GLY A 696 -23.73 -20.29 -4.86
CA GLY A 696 -25.13 -20.75 -4.89
C GLY A 696 -25.86 -20.59 -3.56
N LYS A 697 -25.24 -19.99 -2.53
CA LYS A 697 -25.85 -19.76 -1.22
C LYS A 697 -25.48 -18.38 -0.66
N ALA A 698 -26.29 -17.89 0.25
CA ALA A 698 -25.99 -16.75 1.13
C ALA A 698 -26.39 -17.13 2.55
N VAL A 699 -25.65 -16.66 3.55
CA VAL A 699 -25.84 -17.05 4.94
C VAL A 699 -25.99 -15.81 5.80
N GLN A 700 -27.03 -15.79 6.63
CA GLN A 700 -27.13 -14.85 7.74
C GLN A 700 -26.63 -15.53 9.02
N LEU A 701 -25.56 -14.98 9.60
CA LEU A 701 -25.14 -15.29 10.96
C LEU A 701 -25.79 -14.29 11.91
N TRP A 702 -26.10 -14.75 13.12
CA TRP A 702 -26.70 -13.95 14.17
C TRP A 702 -25.67 -13.69 15.25
N SER A 703 -25.40 -12.44 15.59
CA SER A 703 -24.53 -12.13 16.72
C SER A 703 -25.23 -12.46 18.04
N ARG A 704 -24.45 -12.52 19.13
CA ARG A 704 -24.89 -13.06 20.41
C ARG A 704 -24.32 -12.25 21.55
N GLY A 705 -25.11 -12.11 22.60
CA GLY A 705 -24.71 -11.43 23.82
C GLY A 705 -23.43 -12.02 24.43
N VAL A 706 -22.64 -11.16 25.07
CA VAL A 706 -21.36 -11.51 25.69
C VAL A 706 -21.46 -11.39 27.21
N ALA A 707 -21.04 -12.43 27.91
CA ALA A 707 -20.98 -12.53 29.37
C ALA A 707 -19.51 -12.52 29.84
N THR A 708 -19.18 -11.57 30.72
CA THR A 708 -17.91 -11.61 31.47
C THR A 708 -18.19 -12.23 32.84
N VAL A 709 -17.52 -13.34 33.15
CA VAL A 709 -17.64 -14.02 34.45
C VAL A 709 -16.38 -13.77 35.27
N THR A 710 -16.54 -13.56 36.58
CA THR A 710 -15.43 -13.46 37.54
C THR A 710 -15.64 -14.43 38.69
N ALA A 711 -14.63 -15.27 38.96
CA ALA A 711 -14.60 -16.13 40.13
C ALA A 711 -14.06 -15.38 41.37
N GLU A 712 -14.60 -15.72 42.54
CA GLU A 712 -14.11 -15.36 43.87
C GLU A 712 -14.16 -16.63 44.73
N VAL A 713 -13.15 -16.88 45.58
CA VAL A 713 -13.18 -18.00 46.53
C VAL A 713 -12.85 -17.52 47.94
N THR A 714 -13.62 -17.99 48.92
CA THR A 714 -13.30 -17.88 50.34
C THR A 714 -13.18 -19.27 50.98
N PHE A 715 -12.50 -19.36 52.13
CA PHE A 715 -12.24 -20.61 52.83
C PHE A 715 -12.76 -20.53 54.27
N THR A 716 -13.27 -21.65 54.80
CA THR A 716 -13.70 -21.78 56.20
C THR A 716 -13.15 -23.09 56.79
N PRO A 717 -12.26 -23.03 57.80
CA PRO A 717 -11.56 -21.84 58.31
C PRO A 717 -10.68 -21.15 57.25
N ASP A 718 -10.23 -19.93 57.53
CA ASP A 718 -9.34 -19.14 56.65
C ASP A 718 -7.91 -19.68 56.58
N LYS A 719 -7.55 -20.65 57.43
CA LYS A 719 -6.21 -21.24 57.57
C LYS A 719 -6.27 -22.73 57.93
N ILE A 720 -5.32 -23.51 57.45
CA ILE A 720 -5.17 -24.93 57.80
C ILE A 720 -4.41 -25.06 59.14
N ASP A 721 -5.11 -25.36 60.23
CA ASP A 721 -4.53 -25.60 61.56
C ASP A 721 -4.30 -27.11 61.79
N LEU A 722 -3.05 -27.55 61.61
CA LEU A 722 -2.62 -28.95 61.76
C LEU A 722 -2.83 -29.54 63.16
N SER A 723 -3.11 -28.72 64.18
CA SER A 723 -3.43 -29.21 65.53
C SER A 723 -4.85 -29.76 65.65
N ARG A 724 -5.71 -29.56 64.64
CA ARG A 724 -7.13 -29.94 64.65
C ARG A 724 -7.43 -31.00 63.58
N THR A 725 -8.13 -32.06 63.98
CA THR A 725 -8.85 -32.94 63.05
C THR A 725 -10.33 -32.55 63.08
N SER A 726 -10.91 -32.28 61.92
CA SER A 726 -12.22 -31.62 61.78
C SER A 726 -13.30 -32.48 61.13
N CYS A 727 -12.92 -33.59 60.48
CA CYS A 727 -13.84 -34.48 59.77
C CYS A 727 -13.37 -35.95 59.83
N ASP A 728 -14.26 -36.86 59.47
CA ASP A 728 -13.92 -38.27 59.19
C ASP A 728 -14.16 -38.55 57.70
N VAL A 729 -13.15 -39.07 57.02
CA VAL A 729 -13.21 -39.45 55.60
C VAL A 729 -12.75 -40.91 55.50
N ASN A 730 -13.66 -41.79 55.04
CA ASN A 730 -13.41 -43.23 54.87
C ASN A 730 -12.90 -43.93 56.16
N GLY A 731 -13.41 -43.57 57.33
CA GLY A 731 -13.04 -44.16 58.62
C GLY A 731 -11.71 -43.64 59.17
N ARG A 732 -11.25 -42.47 58.69
CA ARG A 732 -10.03 -41.81 59.12
C ARG A 732 -10.35 -40.36 59.49
N ARG A 733 -10.04 -39.98 60.73
CA ARG A 733 -10.00 -38.56 61.10
C ARG A 733 -8.91 -37.85 60.33
N VAL A 734 -9.30 -36.83 59.58
CA VAL A 734 -8.40 -35.96 58.80
C VAL A 734 -8.77 -34.50 59.04
N LEU A 735 -8.01 -33.58 58.45
CA LEU A 735 -8.31 -32.16 58.47
C LEU A 735 -9.08 -31.81 57.19
N CYS A 736 -10.33 -31.41 57.34
CA CYS A 736 -11.13 -30.77 56.30
C CYS A 736 -11.24 -29.26 56.51
N PHE A 737 -11.39 -28.54 55.40
CA PHE A 737 -11.90 -27.18 55.33
C PHE A 737 -12.91 -27.11 54.17
N ASP A 738 -13.81 -26.13 54.22
CA ASP A 738 -14.77 -25.86 53.14
C ASP A 738 -14.25 -24.68 52.29
N CYS A 739 -14.28 -24.81 50.96
CA CYS A 739 -14.09 -23.69 50.04
C CYS A 739 -15.42 -23.27 49.41
N PHE A 740 -15.66 -21.97 49.37
CA PHE A 740 -16.90 -21.36 48.90
C PHE A 740 -16.59 -20.57 47.63
N VAL A 741 -16.97 -21.12 46.48
CA VAL A 741 -16.66 -20.62 45.15
C VAL A 741 -17.85 -19.83 44.62
N CYS A 742 -17.67 -18.53 44.43
CA CYS A 742 -18.68 -17.63 43.86
C CYS A 742 -18.30 -17.21 42.44
N PHE A 743 -19.24 -17.34 41.51
CA PHE A 743 -19.17 -16.77 40.17
C PHE A 743 -20.12 -15.57 40.10
N ARG A 744 -19.59 -14.41 39.67
CA ARG A 744 -20.38 -13.21 39.32
C ARG A 744 -20.34 -13.01 37.82
N SER A 745 -21.39 -12.44 37.24
CA SER A 745 -21.54 -12.24 35.80
C SER A 745 -21.94 -10.80 35.45
N ALA A 746 -21.44 -10.32 34.31
CA ALA A 746 -21.80 -9.03 33.73
C ALA A 746 -22.05 -9.18 32.22
N TYR A 747 -23.13 -8.57 31.72
CA TYR A 747 -23.71 -8.86 30.41
C TYR A 747 -23.67 -7.68 29.44
N ARG A 748 -23.57 -8.01 28.15
CA ARG A 748 -23.60 -7.09 27.01
C ARG A 748 -24.45 -7.69 25.87
N PRO A 749 -25.57 -7.07 25.43
CA PRO A 749 -26.20 -5.87 26.00
C PRO A 749 -26.63 -6.06 27.47
N ARG A 750 -26.97 -4.96 28.14
CA ARG A 750 -27.33 -4.98 29.58
C ARG A 750 -28.76 -5.45 29.88
N SER A 751 -29.56 -5.72 28.85
CA SER A 751 -30.99 -6.05 28.92
C SER A 751 -31.24 -7.51 28.54
N GLU A 752 -32.04 -8.20 29.36
CA GLU A 752 -32.68 -9.52 29.12
C GLU A 752 -31.85 -10.62 28.42
N LEU A 753 -30.54 -10.66 28.66
CA LEU A 753 -29.77 -11.87 28.43
C LEU A 753 -30.06 -12.91 29.52
N GLY A 754 -30.24 -14.16 29.09
CA GLY A 754 -30.40 -15.31 29.98
C GLY A 754 -29.13 -15.61 30.78
N PRO A 755 -29.25 -16.43 31.85
CA PRO A 755 -28.09 -16.86 32.63
C PRO A 755 -27.11 -17.67 31.78
N VAL A 756 -25.81 -17.44 31.96
CA VAL A 756 -24.76 -18.10 31.15
C VAL A 756 -24.54 -19.56 31.55
N ASP A 757 -24.49 -20.45 30.56
CA ASP A 757 -24.26 -21.90 30.72
C ASP A 757 -22.78 -22.24 30.50
N MET A 758 -22.09 -22.52 31.60
CA MET A 758 -20.62 -22.70 31.65
C MET A 758 -20.23 -23.95 32.46
N SER A 759 -19.11 -24.56 32.08
CA SER A 759 -18.39 -25.55 32.88
C SER A 759 -17.32 -24.86 33.71
N TYR A 760 -17.19 -25.19 34.99
CA TYR A 760 -16.01 -24.82 35.79
C TYR A 760 -15.28 -26.06 36.30
N LYS A 761 -13.95 -25.93 36.40
CA LYS A 761 -13.06 -26.94 36.96
C LYS A 761 -12.25 -26.35 38.10
N LEU A 762 -12.25 -27.03 39.23
CA LEU A 762 -11.39 -26.76 40.38
C LEU A 762 -10.20 -27.73 40.35
N THR A 763 -8.98 -27.26 40.62
CA THR A 763 -7.80 -28.12 40.78
C THR A 763 -6.98 -27.68 42.00
N LEU A 764 -6.78 -28.60 42.94
CA LEU A 764 -5.99 -28.40 44.16
C LEU A 764 -4.49 -28.63 43.89
N ASP A 765 -3.66 -27.84 44.58
CA ASP A 765 -2.20 -27.78 44.41
C ASP A 765 -1.75 -27.54 42.95
N ALA A 766 -2.54 -26.71 42.27
CA ALA A 766 -2.29 -26.18 40.94
C ALA A 766 -2.19 -24.66 41.01
N ASP A 767 -1.25 -24.11 40.26
CA ASP A 767 -1.14 -22.68 39.97
C ASP A 767 -1.44 -22.43 38.48
N LEU A 768 -1.31 -21.19 38.00
CA LEU A 768 -1.58 -20.88 36.58
C LEU A 768 -0.58 -21.55 35.61
N HIS A 769 0.62 -21.89 36.06
CA HIS A 769 1.76 -22.36 35.25
C HIS A 769 2.21 -23.80 35.57
N SER A 770 1.90 -24.32 36.76
CA SER A 770 2.47 -25.57 37.29
C SER A 770 1.45 -26.43 38.07
N LEU A 771 1.82 -27.70 38.25
CA LEU A 771 1.10 -28.69 39.05
C LEU A 771 2.09 -29.35 40.01
N HIS A 772 1.84 -29.29 41.32
CA HIS A 772 2.60 -30.08 42.28
C HIS A 772 2.42 -31.58 41.98
N VAL A 773 3.52 -32.36 42.07
CA VAL A 773 3.57 -33.78 41.65
C VAL A 773 2.60 -34.65 42.46
N SER A 774 2.47 -34.40 43.76
CA SER A 774 1.42 -34.92 44.63
C SER A 774 0.57 -33.77 45.16
N SER A 775 -0.75 -33.95 45.20
CA SER A 775 -1.68 -32.95 45.74
C SER A 775 -1.85 -33.16 47.25
N ARG A 776 -1.59 -32.11 48.03
CA ARG A 776 -1.73 -32.12 49.50
C ARG A 776 -3.17 -32.01 49.95
N GLY A 777 -4.12 -31.74 49.05
CA GLY A 777 -5.56 -31.75 49.31
C GLY A 777 -6.34 -32.49 48.23
N LEU A 778 -7.46 -33.11 48.61
CA LEU A 778 -8.41 -33.76 47.71
C LEU A 778 -9.85 -33.31 48.04
N PHE A 779 -10.72 -33.24 47.04
CA PHE A 779 -12.15 -33.00 47.25
C PHE A 779 -12.80 -34.25 47.87
N THR A 780 -13.64 -34.08 48.89
CA THR A 780 -14.39 -35.21 49.48
C THR A 780 -15.40 -35.80 48.50
N GLU A 781 -15.91 -35.01 47.55
CA GLU A 781 -16.88 -35.42 46.54
C GLU A 781 -16.32 -36.44 45.53
N THR A 782 -15.06 -36.30 45.13
CA THR A 782 -14.43 -37.15 44.08
C THR A 782 -13.33 -38.05 44.62
N ASN A 783 -12.80 -37.79 45.82
CA ASN A 783 -11.55 -38.38 46.33
C ASN A 783 -10.35 -38.10 45.38
N GLU A 784 -10.44 -37.02 44.58
CA GLU A 784 -9.41 -36.59 43.62
C GLU A 784 -8.97 -35.14 43.86
N ARG A 785 -7.86 -34.75 43.23
CA ARG A 785 -7.31 -33.38 43.32
C ARG A 785 -8.09 -32.37 42.49
N PHE A 786 -9.07 -32.80 41.70
CA PHE A 786 -9.88 -31.93 40.87
C PHE A 786 -11.37 -32.28 40.97
N LEU A 787 -12.18 -31.32 40.56
CA LEU A 787 -13.64 -31.40 40.48
C LEU A 787 -14.07 -30.59 39.26
N GLN A 788 -15.05 -31.07 38.49
CA GLN A 788 -15.63 -30.31 37.37
C GLN A 788 -17.16 -30.39 37.45
N LYS A 789 -17.84 -29.26 37.24
CA LYS A 789 -19.31 -29.18 37.24
C LYS A 789 -19.80 -28.16 36.20
N ASP A 790 -20.92 -28.49 35.57
CA ASP A 790 -21.66 -27.59 34.71
C ASP A 790 -22.63 -26.74 35.56
N VAL A 791 -22.71 -25.43 35.27
CA VAL A 791 -23.54 -24.48 36.00
C VAL A 791 -24.16 -23.41 35.11
N ARG A 792 -25.30 -22.91 35.55
CA ARG A 792 -26.05 -21.80 34.95
C ARG A 792 -25.96 -20.58 35.87
N VAL A 793 -25.16 -19.58 35.51
CA VAL A 793 -24.89 -18.41 36.37
C VAL A 793 -25.84 -17.26 36.05
N GLY A 794 -26.63 -16.83 37.04
CA GLY A 794 -27.58 -15.71 36.93
C GLY A 794 -26.90 -14.34 36.95
N ASN A 795 -26.97 -13.64 38.09
CA ASN A 795 -26.09 -12.50 38.42
C ASN A 795 -24.93 -12.94 39.32
N THR A 796 -25.21 -13.88 40.23
CA THR A 796 -24.22 -14.51 41.11
C THR A 796 -24.69 -15.93 41.42
N LEU A 797 -23.74 -16.88 41.44
CA LEU A 797 -23.94 -18.25 41.90
C LEU A 797 -22.78 -18.59 42.84
N CYS A 798 -23.06 -19.13 44.03
CA CYS A 798 -22.02 -19.59 44.95
C CYS A 798 -22.25 -21.05 45.34
N LEU A 799 -21.17 -21.83 45.42
CA LEU A 799 -21.18 -23.26 45.70
C LEU A 799 -20.11 -23.60 46.74
N THR A 800 -20.44 -24.50 47.68
CA THR A 800 -19.51 -24.99 48.69
C THR A 800 -18.94 -26.35 48.28
N HIS A 801 -17.64 -26.54 48.41
CA HIS A 801 -16.97 -27.83 48.26
C HIS A 801 -16.09 -28.12 49.47
N GLN A 802 -16.15 -29.33 49.99
CA GLN A 802 -15.32 -29.74 51.12
C GLN A 802 -14.04 -30.41 50.62
N VAL A 803 -12.91 -30.02 51.20
CA VAL A 803 -11.57 -30.49 50.85
C VAL A 803 -10.90 -31.05 52.09
N TYR A 804 -10.25 -32.21 51.97
CA TYR A 804 -9.46 -32.80 53.04
C TYR A 804 -7.97 -32.84 52.70
N VAL A 805 -7.13 -32.64 53.72
CA VAL A 805 -5.67 -32.52 53.61
C VAL A 805 -5.00 -33.88 53.85
N GLN A 806 -3.99 -34.18 53.02
CA GLN A 806 -3.15 -35.38 53.11
C GLN A 806 -1.92 -35.15 54.02
N ASN A 807 -1.35 -36.26 54.52
CA ASN A 807 -0.04 -36.24 55.17
C ASN A 807 1.07 -36.00 54.13
N ALA A 808 1.55 -34.75 54.05
CA ALA A 808 2.58 -34.30 53.12
C ALA A 808 3.80 -33.71 53.84
N PRO A 809 4.98 -33.61 53.21
CA PRO A 809 6.17 -33.01 53.82
C PRO A 809 6.18 -31.47 53.81
N ASP A 810 5.35 -30.83 52.98
CA ASP A 810 5.29 -29.37 52.84
C ASP A 810 3.97 -28.79 53.36
N PHE A 811 4.03 -28.27 54.58
CA PHE A 811 2.99 -27.43 55.20
C PHE A 811 3.43 -25.96 55.29
N VAL A 812 4.42 -25.54 54.50
CA VAL A 812 5.02 -24.21 54.55
C VAL A 812 4.44 -23.32 53.44
N ASN A 813 4.36 -23.85 52.21
CA ASN A 813 3.63 -23.21 51.12
C ASN A 813 2.11 -23.32 51.35
N PRO A 814 1.30 -22.29 51.04
CA PRO A 814 -0.17 -22.40 51.08
C PRO A 814 -0.66 -23.48 50.10
N LEU A 815 -1.84 -24.04 50.35
CA LEU A 815 -2.48 -25.00 49.46
C LEU A 815 -3.17 -24.24 48.32
N GLY A 816 -2.72 -24.46 47.09
CA GLY A 816 -3.26 -23.78 45.90
C GLY A 816 -4.61 -24.34 45.46
N LEU A 817 -5.46 -23.48 44.90
CA LEU A 817 -6.73 -23.81 44.26
C LEU A 817 -6.87 -23.00 42.97
N ARG A 818 -6.66 -23.68 41.85
CA ARG A 818 -6.93 -23.16 40.51
C ARG A 818 -8.42 -23.33 40.18
N VAL A 819 -9.01 -22.29 39.59
CA VAL A 819 -10.38 -22.27 39.08
C VAL A 819 -10.32 -21.96 37.59
N ASP A 820 -10.66 -22.91 36.74
CA ASP A 820 -10.79 -22.73 35.28
C ASP A 820 -12.27 -22.68 34.88
N VAL A 821 -12.63 -21.83 33.91
CA VAL A 821 -14.00 -21.66 33.40
C VAL A 821 -14.03 -21.67 31.87
N SER A 822 -14.96 -22.42 31.29
CA SER A 822 -15.21 -22.49 29.85
C SER A 822 -16.71 -22.54 29.54
N ASP A 823 -17.12 -22.21 28.32
CA ASP A 823 -18.51 -22.40 27.89
C ASP A 823 -18.86 -23.90 27.94
N GLN A 824 -20.12 -24.22 28.24
CA GLN A 824 -20.59 -25.62 28.20
C GLN A 824 -20.67 -26.15 26.76
N SER A 825 -20.85 -25.26 25.78
CA SER A 825 -20.89 -25.60 24.35
C SER A 825 -20.42 -24.41 23.50
N SER A 826 -19.98 -24.66 22.25
CA SER A 826 -19.55 -23.58 21.33
C SER A 826 -20.68 -22.63 20.92
N ASP A 827 -21.92 -22.99 21.27
CA ASP A 827 -23.14 -22.30 20.91
C ASP A 827 -23.99 -21.95 22.17
N SER A 828 -23.37 -22.00 23.36
CA SER A 828 -23.93 -21.44 24.61
C SER A 828 -24.13 -19.93 24.46
N SER A 829 -25.33 -19.42 24.77
CA SER A 829 -25.69 -18.00 24.63
C SER A 829 -26.26 -17.46 25.94
N PRO A 830 -25.76 -16.33 26.49
CA PRO A 830 -24.65 -15.52 25.97
C PRO A 830 -23.29 -16.28 25.97
N ALA A 831 -22.38 -15.85 25.11
CA ALA A 831 -21.01 -16.38 25.00
C ALA A 831 -20.13 -15.86 26.13
N LEU A 832 -19.17 -16.63 26.64
CA LEU A 832 -18.13 -16.06 27.49
C LEU A 832 -17.24 -15.07 26.72
N ASN A 833 -16.81 -14.01 27.39
CA ASN A 833 -15.91 -13.00 26.85
C ASN A 833 -14.48 -13.57 26.71
N ILE A 834 -14.07 -13.89 25.48
CA ILE A 834 -12.74 -14.40 25.12
C ILE A 834 -11.56 -13.49 25.55
N PHE A 835 -11.80 -12.21 25.83
CA PHE A 835 -10.80 -11.27 26.34
C PHE A 835 -10.85 -11.08 27.86
N SER A 836 -11.68 -11.85 28.57
CA SER A 836 -11.72 -11.87 30.04
C SER A 836 -10.86 -13.03 30.61
N PRO A 837 -10.42 -12.95 31.88
CA PRO A 837 -9.73 -14.07 32.51
C PRO A 837 -10.65 -15.29 32.59
N HIS A 838 -10.17 -16.44 32.10
CA HIS A 838 -10.85 -17.73 32.19
C HIS A 838 -10.25 -18.65 33.28
N SER A 839 -9.16 -18.23 33.92
CA SER A 839 -8.44 -18.99 34.94
C SER A 839 -8.03 -18.07 36.09
N TRP A 840 -8.28 -18.52 37.32
CA TRP A 840 -7.92 -17.81 38.54
C TRP A 840 -7.18 -18.75 39.50
N GLU A 841 -6.37 -18.17 40.37
CA GLU A 841 -5.67 -18.86 41.45
C GLU A 841 -6.05 -18.25 42.79
N PHE A 842 -6.45 -19.11 43.72
CA PHE A 842 -6.68 -18.80 45.13
C PHE A 842 -5.81 -19.73 45.97
N SER A 843 -5.57 -19.43 47.24
CA SER A 843 -4.88 -20.36 48.13
C SER A 843 -5.28 -20.18 49.59
N ILE A 844 -5.19 -21.28 50.35
CA ILE A 844 -5.43 -21.32 51.79
C ILE A 844 -4.09 -21.57 52.52
N PRO A 845 -3.64 -20.67 53.41
CA PRO A 845 -2.37 -20.82 54.11
C PRO A 845 -2.47 -21.81 55.28
N PHE A 846 -1.38 -22.52 55.54
CA PHE A 846 -1.21 -23.27 56.79
C PHE A 846 -0.89 -22.32 57.96
N ALA A 847 -1.37 -22.66 59.16
CA ALA A 847 -1.08 -21.92 60.39
C ALA A 847 0.44 -21.92 60.68
N LYS A 848 1.02 -20.74 60.92
CA LYS A 848 2.46 -20.57 61.16
C LYS A 848 2.76 -20.47 62.67
N LEU A 849 4.04 -20.67 63.02
CA LEU A 849 4.54 -20.58 64.40
C LEU A 849 4.71 -19.11 64.85
N CYS A 850 3.59 -18.42 65.06
CA CYS A 850 3.52 -17.00 65.41
C CYS A 850 3.41 -16.73 66.93
N GLY A 851 4.17 -17.46 67.76
CA GLY A 851 4.05 -17.33 69.22
C GLY A 851 2.70 -17.80 69.78
N SER A 852 2.28 -17.26 70.92
CA SER A 852 1.15 -17.77 71.72
C SER A 852 -0.23 -17.23 71.36
N ASP A 853 -0.32 -16.13 70.61
CA ASP A 853 -1.58 -15.58 70.10
C ASP A 853 -1.90 -16.01 68.65
N LEU A 854 -0.95 -16.69 67.99
CA LEU A 854 -1.04 -17.19 66.61
C LEU A 854 -1.18 -16.10 65.53
N ILE A 855 -0.78 -14.85 65.83
CA ILE A 855 -0.88 -13.71 64.90
C ILE A 855 0.51 -13.13 64.62
N CYS A 856 1.15 -13.58 63.53
CA CYS A 856 2.45 -13.03 63.12
C CYS A 856 2.30 -11.55 62.76
N VAL A 857 2.96 -10.66 63.50
CA VAL A 857 2.99 -9.22 63.20
C VAL A 857 4.33 -8.84 62.57
N SER A 858 4.36 -8.68 61.25
CA SER A 858 5.52 -8.18 60.52
C SER A 858 5.54 -6.65 60.48
N ASP A 859 6.73 -6.11 60.24
CA ASP A 859 6.96 -4.69 59.98
C ASP A 859 8.00 -4.61 58.86
N LEU A 860 7.56 -5.01 57.66
CA LEU A 860 8.34 -4.94 56.44
C LEU A 860 8.55 -3.47 56.05
N THR A 861 9.69 -3.19 55.43
CA THR A 861 10.03 -1.88 54.89
C THR A 861 10.73 -2.04 53.55
N LEU A 862 10.30 -1.27 52.55
CA LEU A 862 10.77 -1.35 51.17
C LEU A 862 11.46 -0.07 50.75
N ARG A 863 12.64 -0.18 50.14
CA ARG A 863 13.35 0.93 49.50
C ARG A 863 13.84 0.51 48.14
N VAL A 864 13.48 1.29 47.12
CA VAL A 864 13.88 1.07 45.73
C VAL A 864 14.63 2.29 45.22
N LYS A 865 15.69 2.08 44.45
CA LYS A 865 16.42 3.11 43.70
C LYS A 865 16.68 2.64 42.28
N THR A 866 16.89 3.57 41.36
CA THR A 866 17.49 3.25 40.05
C THR A 866 18.93 2.76 40.24
N GLY A 867 19.35 1.76 39.48
CA GLY A 867 20.68 1.17 39.54
C GLY A 867 21.79 2.16 39.13
N PRO A 868 23.06 1.89 39.51
CA PRO A 868 24.18 2.83 39.34
C PRO A 868 24.49 3.18 37.88
N GLU A 869 24.11 2.32 36.93
CA GLU A 869 24.29 2.56 35.50
C GLU A 869 23.17 3.42 34.87
N THR A 870 22.10 3.70 35.61
CA THR A 870 20.99 4.54 35.13
C THR A 870 21.44 6.00 35.03
N PRO A 871 21.34 6.67 33.86
CA PRO A 871 21.79 8.05 33.72
C PRO A 871 21.06 9.01 34.67
N SER A 872 21.84 9.78 35.44
CA SER A 872 21.32 10.81 36.38
C SER A 872 20.67 12.03 35.70
N LYS A 873 20.59 12.03 34.36
CA LYS A 873 20.17 13.16 33.54
C LYS A 873 18.90 12.80 32.76
N TYR A 874 17.77 13.36 33.21
CA TYR A 874 16.46 13.14 32.58
C TYR A 874 16.23 14.04 31.36
N PRO A 875 15.46 13.61 30.33
CA PRO A 875 14.91 12.26 30.16
C PRO A 875 16.00 11.24 29.77
N VAL A 876 15.82 9.99 30.20
CA VAL A 876 16.75 8.90 29.85
C VAL A 876 16.63 8.58 28.37
N THR A 877 17.77 8.42 27.68
CA THR A 877 17.80 8.11 26.25
C THR A 877 18.03 6.61 26.03
N VAL A 878 16.98 5.93 25.58
CA VAL A 878 16.99 4.53 25.15
C VAL A 878 17.67 4.44 23.78
N SER A 879 18.59 3.50 23.62
CA SER A 879 19.31 3.27 22.36
C SER A 879 19.62 1.78 22.20
N TYR A 880 20.16 1.37 21.05
CA TYR A 880 20.59 -0.03 20.85
C TYR A 880 21.63 -0.50 21.90
N ASN A 881 22.43 0.44 22.44
CA ASN A 881 23.47 0.19 23.45
C ASN A 881 23.00 0.45 24.90
N SER A 882 21.79 1.01 25.09
CA SER A 882 21.19 1.30 26.40
C SER A 882 19.77 0.72 26.44
N ARG A 883 19.71 -0.62 26.47
CA ARG A 883 18.48 -1.42 26.45
C ARG A 883 17.96 -1.78 27.83
N GLU A 884 18.86 -2.00 28.78
CA GLU A 884 18.49 -2.39 30.14
C GLU A 884 18.24 -1.15 31.01
N ILE A 885 17.37 -1.32 32.01
CA ILE A 885 17.25 -0.46 33.17
C ILE A 885 17.04 -1.31 34.42
N SER A 886 17.92 -1.15 35.40
CA SER A 886 17.93 -1.95 36.62
C SER A 886 17.56 -1.13 37.86
N PHE A 887 17.03 -1.81 38.88
CA PHE A 887 16.60 -1.21 40.14
C PHE A 887 17.23 -1.94 41.33
N GLU A 888 17.81 -1.16 42.25
CA GLU A 888 18.29 -1.63 43.55
C GLU A 888 17.09 -1.78 44.49
N VAL A 889 16.79 -3.01 44.91
CA VAL A 889 15.69 -3.33 45.82
C VAL A 889 16.25 -3.77 47.17
N LEU A 890 15.88 -3.03 48.22
CA LEU A 890 16.20 -3.34 49.62
C LEU A 890 14.89 -3.57 50.38
N VAL A 891 14.71 -4.77 50.94
CA VAL A 891 13.62 -5.10 51.86
C VAL A 891 14.19 -5.47 53.23
N ARG A 892 13.58 -4.97 54.31
CA ARG A 892 13.94 -5.31 55.70
C ARG A 892 12.70 -5.52 56.55
N ASN A 893 12.73 -6.55 57.40
CA ASN A 893 11.73 -6.80 58.43
C ASN A 893 12.19 -6.26 59.80
N LEU A 894 11.32 -5.59 60.55
CA LEU A 894 11.61 -4.97 61.86
C LEU A 894 10.87 -5.63 63.04
N LYS A 895 9.86 -6.49 62.78
CA LYS A 895 9.12 -7.23 63.81
C LYS A 895 9.27 -8.74 63.63
N GLU A 896 8.19 -9.52 63.68
CA GLU A 896 8.22 -10.98 63.73
C GLU A 896 8.44 -11.59 62.34
N ASN A 897 8.79 -12.87 62.28
CA ASN A 897 9.14 -13.56 61.03
C ASN A 897 8.07 -13.36 59.95
N ALA A 898 8.45 -12.70 58.85
CA ALA A 898 7.58 -12.47 57.71
C ALA A 898 7.62 -13.71 56.80
N TYR A 899 6.66 -14.62 57.00
CA TYR A 899 6.50 -15.84 56.21
C TYR A 899 6.10 -15.51 54.77
N ASN A 900 6.64 -16.28 53.80
CA ASN A 900 6.38 -16.11 52.36
C ASN A 900 6.51 -14.63 51.90
N THR A 901 7.58 -13.95 52.30
CA THR A 901 7.83 -12.55 51.88
C THR A 901 7.96 -12.47 50.36
N GLN A 902 7.14 -11.63 49.74
CA GLN A 902 7.06 -11.44 48.30
C GLN A 902 7.14 -9.96 47.95
N ILE A 903 7.94 -9.62 46.94
CA ILE A 903 7.92 -8.32 46.28
C ILE A 903 7.11 -8.47 44.99
N PHE A 904 5.94 -7.85 44.95
CA PHE A 904 5.13 -7.70 43.75
C PHE A 904 5.63 -6.50 42.96
N ILE A 905 5.88 -6.67 41.67
CA ILE A 905 6.48 -5.64 40.82
C ILE A 905 5.64 -5.54 39.54
N LYS A 906 5.00 -4.41 39.33
CA LYS A 906 4.17 -4.13 38.15
C LYS A 906 4.89 -3.12 37.27
N PHE A 907 4.99 -3.39 35.96
CA PHE A 907 5.74 -2.55 35.02
C PHE A 907 4.89 -2.12 33.82
N SER A 908 5.28 -1.02 33.17
CA SER A 908 4.64 -0.51 31.96
C SER A 908 5.05 -1.32 30.72
N SER A 909 4.13 -1.43 29.73
CA SER A 909 4.28 -2.30 28.55
C SER A 909 5.36 -1.90 27.53
N ASN A 910 6.15 -0.87 27.85
CA ASN A 910 7.40 -0.50 27.19
C ASN A 910 8.65 -1.12 27.85
N LEU A 911 8.47 -2.02 28.82
CA LEU A 911 9.50 -2.84 29.47
C LEU A 911 9.18 -4.34 29.37
N PHE A 912 10.22 -5.16 29.44
CA PHE A 912 10.18 -6.60 29.70
C PHE A 912 11.03 -6.91 30.94
N TYR A 913 10.64 -7.90 31.75
CA TYR A 913 11.52 -8.41 32.81
C TYR A 913 12.65 -9.24 32.19
N ALA A 914 13.91 -8.90 32.52
CA ALA A 914 15.08 -9.59 31.97
C ALA A 914 15.69 -10.58 32.97
N SER A 915 16.01 -10.13 34.19
CA SER A 915 16.65 -10.98 35.20
C SER A 915 16.60 -10.39 36.62
N VAL A 916 17.08 -11.17 37.59
CA VAL A 916 17.38 -10.74 38.95
C VAL A 916 18.82 -11.14 39.30
N THR A 917 19.62 -10.20 39.79
CA THR A 917 20.93 -10.52 40.37
C THR A 917 20.73 -10.86 41.86
N PRO A 918 21.12 -12.07 42.31
CA PRO A 918 20.87 -12.53 43.68
C PRO A 918 21.65 -11.70 44.72
N PRO A 919 21.18 -11.66 45.98
CA PRO A 919 21.82 -10.88 47.03
C PRO A 919 23.17 -11.46 47.46
N SER A 920 24.14 -10.59 47.74
CA SER A 920 25.50 -10.98 48.13
C SER A 920 25.59 -11.63 49.53
N ASP A 921 24.51 -11.61 50.30
CA ASP A 921 24.39 -12.25 51.62
C ASP A 921 23.99 -13.74 51.54
N GLY A 922 23.74 -14.27 50.34
CA GLY A 922 23.36 -15.67 50.13
C GLY A 922 21.89 -15.99 50.41
N THR A 923 21.05 -14.99 50.72
CA THR A 923 19.62 -15.21 50.92
C THR A 923 18.95 -15.62 49.61
N ALA A 924 18.14 -16.68 49.63
CA ALA A 924 17.40 -17.11 48.45
C ALA A 924 16.40 -16.02 47.99
N VAL A 925 16.55 -15.57 46.74
CA VAL A 925 15.58 -14.73 46.02
C VAL A 925 15.23 -15.44 44.72
N HIS A 926 13.94 -15.68 44.48
CA HIS A 926 13.43 -16.33 43.27
C HIS A 926 12.30 -15.50 42.67
N CYS A 927 12.48 -15.01 41.45
CA CYS A 927 11.50 -14.19 40.74
C CYS A 927 10.82 -15.01 39.62
N SER A 928 9.50 -14.88 39.51
CA SER A 928 8.68 -15.43 38.42
C SER A 928 7.89 -14.29 37.76
N SER A 929 7.98 -14.18 36.44
CA SER A 929 7.25 -13.20 35.63
C SER A 929 5.98 -13.79 35.02
N SER A 930 4.96 -12.95 34.86
CA SER A 930 3.85 -13.17 33.94
C SER A 930 3.83 -12.02 32.94
N GLU A 931 4.24 -12.31 31.70
CA GLU A 931 4.41 -11.29 30.65
C GLU A 931 3.07 -10.70 30.22
N GLU A 932 2.02 -11.52 30.12
CA GLU A 932 0.66 -11.10 29.79
C GLU A 932 0.05 -10.18 30.86
N ALA A 933 0.40 -10.37 32.14
CA ALA A 933 -0.08 -9.57 33.25
C ALA A 933 0.75 -8.29 33.50
N GLY A 934 1.94 -8.16 32.90
CA GLY A 934 2.87 -7.06 33.17
C GLY A 934 3.42 -7.05 34.60
N THR A 935 3.62 -8.24 35.19
CA THR A 935 4.02 -8.39 36.59
C THR A 935 5.18 -9.37 36.80
N VAL A 936 5.97 -9.12 37.84
CA VAL A 936 6.97 -10.04 38.41
C VAL A 936 6.66 -10.21 39.89
N VAL A 937 6.77 -11.44 40.39
CA VAL A 937 6.68 -11.74 41.83
C VAL A 937 8.00 -12.36 42.28
N CYS A 938 8.70 -11.68 43.18
CA CYS A 938 9.97 -12.14 43.74
C CYS A 938 9.77 -12.64 45.18
N ARG A 939 9.89 -13.95 45.39
CA ARG A 939 9.93 -14.57 46.73
C ARG A 939 11.31 -14.31 47.36
N VAL A 940 11.34 -13.79 48.58
CA VAL A 940 12.57 -13.34 49.26
C VAL A 940 12.72 -14.03 50.63
N GLY A 941 13.88 -14.65 50.88
CA GLY A 941 14.19 -15.24 52.18
C GLY A 941 13.34 -16.47 52.52
N TYR A 942 12.94 -17.25 51.52
CA TYR A 942 12.10 -18.43 51.73
C TYR A 942 12.71 -19.37 52.79
N PRO A 943 11.93 -19.85 53.79
CA PRO A 943 10.48 -19.70 53.92
C PRO A 943 9.99 -18.44 54.65
N ALA A 944 10.86 -17.69 55.33
CA ALA A 944 10.49 -16.49 56.08
C ALA A 944 11.66 -15.51 56.24
N LEU A 945 11.41 -14.23 55.95
CA LEU A 945 12.36 -13.14 56.24
C LEU A 945 12.34 -12.88 57.75
N ARG A 946 13.45 -13.19 58.43
CA ARG A 946 13.53 -13.19 59.90
C ARG A 946 13.45 -11.79 60.48
N LYS A 947 13.15 -11.70 61.79
CA LYS A 947 13.28 -10.44 62.54
C LYS A 947 14.64 -9.78 62.29
N ASP A 948 14.61 -8.48 62.06
CA ASP A 948 15.77 -7.61 61.78
C ASP A 948 16.60 -7.95 60.54
N GLN A 949 16.23 -9.00 59.79
CA GLN A 949 16.90 -9.37 58.54
C GLN A 949 16.56 -8.36 57.43
N GLN A 950 17.60 -7.95 56.70
CA GLN A 950 17.51 -7.18 55.46
C GLN A 950 18.07 -8.02 54.31
N VAL A 951 17.52 -7.82 53.11
CA VAL A 951 18.00 -8.46 51.86
C VAL A 951 18.07 -7.39 50.78
N LYS A 952 19.18 -7.37 50.04
CA LYS A 952 19.45 -6.40 48.98
C LYS A 952 19.78 -7.09 47.66
N PHE A 953 18.97 -6.90 46.63
CA PHE A 953 19.15 -7.49 45.31
C PHE A 953 18.92 -6.46 44.18
N MET A 954 19.31 -6.80 42.96
CA MET A 954 19.04 -5.99 41.76
C MET A 954 18.01 -6.70 40.88
N ILE A 955 17.05 -5.96 40.31
CA ILE A 955 16.16 -6.45 39.25
C ILE A 955 16.41 -5.69 37.95
N HIS A 956 16.36 -6.37 36.82
CA HIS A 956 16.78 -5.89 35.51
C HIS A 956 15.60 -5.96 34.52
N PHE A 957 15.36 -4.89 33.77
CA PHE A 957 14.30 -4.80 32.75
C PHE A 957 14.86 -4.32 31.40
N ASP A 958 14.48 -4.96 30.31
CA ASP A 958 14.80 -4.52 28.94
C ASP A 958 13.70 -3.60 28.37
N PHE A 959 14.07 -2.60 27.58
CA PHE A 959 13.11 -1.74 26.88
C PHE A 959 12.44 -2.44 25.68
N ASN A 960 11.12 -2.54 25.69
CA ASN A 960 10.32 -3.01 24.56
C ASN A 960 10.30 -1.97 23.43
N LEU A 961 11.24 -2.09 22.48
CA LEU A 961 11.39 -1.18 21.34
C LEU A 961 10.24 -1.26 20.32
N TYR A 962 9.30 -2.20 20.44
CA TYR A 962 8.11 -2.29 19.58
C TYR A 962 6.90 -1.52 20.14
N ASN A 963 6.92 -1.17 21.43
CA ASN A 963 5.88 -0.38 22.11
C ASN A 963 6.51 0.83 22.85
N PRO A 964 7.15 1.78 22.12
CA PRO A 964 7.84 2.90 22.73
C PRO A 964 6.87 3.88 23.40
N GLN A 965 7.15 4.25 24.65
CA GLN A 965 6.35 5.21 25.43
C GLN A 965 7.25 6.25 26.10
N SER A 966 6.80 7.50 26.20
CA SER A 966 7.59 8.63 26.73
C SER A 966 7.90 8.55 28.23
N LYS A 967 7.49 7.47 28.89
CA LYS A 967 7.66 7.21 30.32
C LYS A 967 7.71 5.71 30.56
N ALA A 968 8.66 5.23 31.35
CA ALA A 968 8.55 3.94 32.03
C ALA A 968 8.05 4.16 33.46
N THR A 969 7.17 3.28 33.95
CA THR A 969 6.72 3.28 35.35
C THR A 969 6.83 1.86 35.90
N VAL A 970 7.42 1.73 37.08
CA VAL A 970 7.54 0.47 37.81
C VAL A 970 7.08 0.67 39.24
N GLU A 971 6.10 -0.13 39.67
CA GLU A 971 5.47 -0.10 40.99
C GLU A 971 5.88 -1.35 41.75
N PHE A 972 6.41 -1.18 42.97
CA PHE A 972 6.88 -2.25 43.85
C PHE A 972 6.06 -2.26 45.14
N GLU A 973 5.62 -3.44 45.58
CA GLU A 973 4.85 -3.66 46.80
C GLU A 973 5.34 -4.91 47.53
N ALA A 974 5.83 -4.76 48.76
CA ALA A 974 6.23 -5.86 49.63
C ALA A 974 5.03 -6.41 50.42
N LYS A 975 4.95 -7.75 50.54
CA LYS A 975 3.89 -8.48 51.27
C LYS A 975 4.46 -9.70 52.01
N SER A 976 3.71 -10.18 53.00
CA SER A 976 3.99 -11.36 53.82
C SER A 976 2.68 -12.08 54.18
N GLU A 977 2.77 -13.34 54.59
CA GLU A 977 1.67 -14.07 55.26
C GLU A 977 1.61 -13.69 56.75
N GLY A 978 1.06 -12.50 57.05
CA GLY A 978 0.93 -11.99 58.41
C GLY A 978 0.09 -10.71 58.51
N ARG A 979 -0.01 -10.14 59.72
CA ARG A 979 -0.54 -8.80 59.93
C ARG A 979 0.61 -7.79 59.83
N GLU A 980 0.56 -6.95 58.82
CA GLU A 980 1.57 -5.91 58.62
C GLU A 980 1.29 -4.67 59.47
N GLU A 981 2.27 -4.21 60.26
CA GLU A 981 2.16 -3.04 61.13
C GLU A 981 2.03 -1.74 60.33
N LYS A 982 2.86 -1.55 59.31
CA LYS A 982 2.90 -0.33 58.48
C LYS A 982 2.80 -0.65 56.98
N PRO A 983 1.58 -0.88 56.44
CA PRO A 983 1.40 -1.13 55.00
C PRO A 983 1.75 0.04 54.03
N ARG A 984 2.36 1.14 54.51
CA ARG A 984 2.64 2.36 53.73
C ARG A 984 4.08 2.48 53.25
N ASP A 985 5.08 2.10 54.05
CA ASP A 985 6.50 2.07 53.67
C ASP A 985 6.90 0.73 53.00
N ASN A 986 5.92 -0.13 52.74
CA ASN A 986 6.02 -1.32 51.89
C ASN A 986 5.80 -1.04 50.39
N LYS A 987 5.66 0.21 49.96
CA LYS A 987 5.39 0.60 48.57
C LYS A 987 6.41 1.58 48.03
N ALA A 988 6.86 1.37 46.80
CA ALA A 988 7.71 2.30 46.06
C ALA A 988 7.28 2.38 44.59
N THR A 989 7.22 3.58 44.03
CA THR A 989 6.91 3.79 42.60
C THR A 989 8.03 4.58 41.96
N VAL A 990 8.64 4.05 40.91
CA VAL A 990 9.69 4.71 40.14
C VAL A 990 9.14 5.04 38.76
N SER A 991 9.36 6.28 38.32
CA SER A 991 8.69 6.87 37.15
C SER A 991 9.72 7.68 36.35
N ILE A 992 10.08 7.17 35.18
CA ILE A 992 11.28 7.58 34.44
C ILE A 992 10.86 8.10 33.06
N PRO A 993 11.00 9.41 32.77
CA PRO A 993 10.71 9.96 31.44
C PRO A 993 11.78 9.51 30.43
N LEU A 994 11.33 9.07 29.25
CA LEU A 994 12.16 8.44 28.22
C LEU A 994 12.15 9.24 26.91
N ARG A 995 13.23 9.10 26.15
CA ARG A 995 13.28 9.31 24.69
C ARG A 995 14.00 8.15 24.04
N TYR A 996 13.61 7.80 22.81
CA TYR A 996 14.26 6.76 22.02
C TYR A 996 15.12 7.41 20.95
N ASN A 997 16.41 7.07 20.90
CA ASN A 997 17.25 7.42 19.77
C ASN A 997 16.92 6.51 18.59
N ALA A 998 16.45 7.12 17.50
CA ALA A 998 16.03 6.39 16.31
C ALA A 998 17.21 6.03 15.38
N ASP A 999 18.39 6.65 15.57
CA ASP A 999 19.57 6.50 14.70
C ASP A 999 19.23 6.62 13.21
N VAL A 1000 18.38 7.60 12.86
CA VAL A 1000 18.15 7.99 11.46
C VAL A 1000 19.28 8.90 11.00
N LEU A 1001 19.88 8.55 9.87
CA LEU A 1001 21.01 9.25 9.27
C LEU A 1001 20.58 9.81 7.90
N LEU A 1002 20.63 11.13 7.72
CA LEU A 1002 20.55 11.75 6.39
C LEU A 1002 21.98 11.97 5.86
N THR A 1003 22.28 11.43 4.67
CA THR A 1003 23.51 11.68 3.92
C THR A 1003 23.20 12.15 2.50
N LYS A 1004 24.22 12.66 1.80
CA LYS A 1004 24.08 13.28 0.48
C LYS A 1004 25.26 12.98 -0.43
N GLU A 1005 24.97 12.72 -1.70
CA GLU A 1005 25.94 12.59 -2.78
C GLU A 1005 25.56 13.59 -3.90
N SER A 1006 26.55 14.13 -4.59
CA SER A 1006 26.39 15.03 -5.73
C SER A 1006 27.27 14.57 -6.88
N THR A 1007 26.82 14.69 -8.12
CA THR A 1007 27.68 14.48 -9.31
C THR A 1007 28.45 15.74 -9.72
N LEU A 1008 28.32 16.84 -8.97
CA LEU A 1008 28.96 18.12 -9.27
C LEU A 1008 29.17 18.94 -7.97
N ASP A 1009 30.41 19.33 -7.70
CA ASP A 1009 30.76 20.23 -6.57
C ASP A 1009 31.29 21.60 -7.04
N PHE A 1010 31.66 21.72 -8.32
CA PHE A 1010 32.25 22.92 -8.91
C PHE A 1010 31.73 23.15 -10.34
N TYR A 1011 31.48 24.41 -10.70
CA TYR A 1011 31.13 24.82 -12.05
C TYR A 1011 31.81 26.14 -12.44
N GLU A 1012 32.28 26.24 -13.69
CA GLU A 1012 32.98 27.40 -14.20
C GLU A 1012 32.23 28.05 -15.37
N VAL A 1013 31.99 29.35 -15.25
CA VAL A 1013 31.30 30.18 -16.23
C VAL A 1013 32.34 30.79 -17.16
N SER A 1014 32.34 30.31 -18.40
CA SER A 1014 33.28 30.75 -19.45
C SER A 1014 33.17 32.24 -19.73
N LYS A 1015 34.33 32.89 -19.83
CA LYS A 1015 34.49 34.34 -20.11
C LYS A 1015 33.85 34.78 -21.44
N ASN A 1016 33.70 33.87 -22.39
CA ASN A 1016 33.14 34.14 -23.72
C ASN A 1016 31.68 33.68 -23.88
N ALA A 1017 31.04 33.18 -22.81
CA ALA A 1017 29.65 32.74 -22.88
C ALA A 1017 28.68 33.92 -23.06
N SER A 1018 27.67 33.74 -23.92
CA SER A 1018 26.56 34.67 -24.10
C SER A 1018 25.29 34.13 -23.45
N ALA A 1019 24.45 35.02 -22.90
CA ALA A 1019 23.21 34.63 -22.24
C ALA A 1019 22.17 34.18 -23.29
N LYS A 1020 21.93 32.86 -23.40
CA LYS A 1020 20.86 32.29 -24.21
C LYS A 1020 19.50 32.78 -23.66
N SER A 1021 18.77 33.51 -24.49
CA SER A 1021 17.43 34.07 -24.17
C SER A 1021 16.26 33.31 -24.82
N LEU A 1022 16.56 32.31 -25.66
CA LEU A 1022 15.61 31.34 -26.17
C LEU A 1022 16.13 29.95 -25.79
N VAL A 1023 15.30 29.16 -25.10
CA VAL A 1023 15.61 27.82 -24.59
C VAL A 1023 14.73 26.83 -25.33
N LYS A 1024 15.32 25.90 -26.09
CA LYS A 1024 14.62 24.89 -26.90
C LYS A 1024 14.67 23.49 -26.31
N ASN A 1025 15.68 23.20 -25.48
CA ASN A 1025 15.90 21.94 -24.80
C ASN A 1025 16.65 22.19 -23.47
N PHE A 1026 16.88 21.14 -22.67
CA PHE A 1026 17.56 21.29 -21.38
C PHE A 1026 19.05 21.70 -21.49
N GLU A 1027 19.71 21.45 -22.62
CA GLU A 1027 21.10 21.88 -22.87
C GLU A 1027 21.22 23.40 -23.16
N ASP A 1028 20.12 24.08 -23.47
CA ASP A 1028 20.07 25.54 -23.54
C ASP A 1028 20.06 26.22 -22.16
N ILE A 1029 19.77 25.48 -21.07
CA ILE A 1029 19.80 26.00 -19.68
C ILE A 1029 21.23 26.05 -19.15
N GLY A 1030 21.96 24.93 -19.27
CA GLY A 1030 23.28 24.73 -18.67
C GLY A 1030 23.48 23.30 -18.15
N PRO A 1031 24.54 23.06 -17.35
CA PRO A 1031 24.99 21.72 -16.99
C PRO A 1031 23.99 21.00 -16.08
N GLU A 1032 23.91 19.68 -16.25
CA GLU A 1032 23.18 18.78 -15.37
C GLU A 1032 24.02 18.33 -14.18
N PHE A 1033 23.40 18.25 -13.01
CA PHE A 1033 23.94 17.53 -11.86
C PHE A 1033 22.82 16.76 -11.16
N LYS A 1034 23.20 15.66 -10.51
CA LYS A 1034 22.30 14.77 -9.79
C LYS A 1034 22.65 14.81 -8.31
N VAL A 1035 21.62 14.88 -7.48
CA VAL A 1035 21.70 14.88 -6.03
C VAL A 1035 20.98 13.64 -5.52
N SER A 1036 21.72 12.75 -4.88
CA SER A 1036 21.17 11.61 -4.15
C SER A 1036 21.11 11.99 -2.67
N LEU A 1037 19.91 11.96 -2.09
CA LEU A 1037 19.71 12.06 -0.65
C LEU A 1037 19.38 10.66 -0.13
N LYS A 1038 20.25 10.14 0.74
CA LYS A 1038 20.10 8.82 1.36
C LYS A 1038 19.67 9.00 2.80
N VAL A 1039 18.55 8.39 3.16
CA VAL A 1039 18.07 8.28 4.54
C VAL A 1039 18.25 6.84 5.00
N SER A 1040 19.12 6.63 5.99
CA SER A 1040 19.40 5.30 6.55
C SER A 1040 18.76 5.17 7.93
N THR A 1041 18.22 3.99 8.25
CA THR A 1041 17.82 3.62 9.61
C THR A 1041 18.74 2.53 10.11
N VAL A 1042 19.36 2.71 11.27
CA VAL A 1042 20.25 1.67 11.81
C VAL A 1042 19.44 0.62 12.58
N ASN A 1043 18.95 0.95 13.78
CA ASN A 1043 18.52 -0.05 14.76
C ASN A 1043 17.05 0.03 15.19
N PHE A 1044 16.40 1.17 14.98
CA PHE A 1044 15.03 1.44 15.43
C PHE A 1044 14.08 1.57 14.22
N PRO A 1045 12.87 0.97 14.24
CA PRO A 1045 11.90 1.12 13.18
C PRO A 1045 11.17 2.47 13.34
N VAL A 1046 11.07 3.28 12.28
CA VAL A 1046 10.45 4.61 12.38
C VAL A 1046 9.17 4.67 11.56
N SER A 1047 8.06 4.96 12.23
CA SER A 1047 6.72 4.92 11.62
C SER A 1047 6.53 5.96 10.52
N LEU A 1048 6.97 7.20 10.73
CA LEU A 1048 6.74 8.30 9.79
C LEU A 1048 7.77 9.43 9.97
N VAL A 1049 8.45 9.76 8.87
CA VAL A 1049 9.49 10.80 8.79
C VAL A 1049 9.24 11.72 7.60
N TYR A 1050 9.46 13.03 7.80
CA TYR A 1050 9.33 14.06 6.78
C TYR A 1050 10.72 14.56 6.37
N LEU A 1051 11.00 14.58 5.06
CA LEU A 1051 12.21 15.14 4.46
C LEU A 1051 11.84 16.38 3.64
N THR A 1052 12.35 17.54 4.03
CA THR A 1052 12.09 18.83 3.37
C THR A 1052 13.35 19.30 2.65
N VAL A 1053 13.28 19.42 1.33
CA VAL A 1053 14.41 19.86 0.49
C VAL A 1053 14.10 21.21 -0.12
N SER A 1054 14.91 22.21 0.21
CA SER A 1054 14.73 23.61 -0.18
C SER A 1054 15.77 24.00 -1.23
N VAL A 1055 15.28 24.39 -2.42
CA VAL A 1055 16.06 24.52 -3.66
C VAL A 1055 16.00 25.96 -4.17
N PRO A 1056 17.13 26.70 -4.29
CA PRO A 1056 17.13 28.07 -4.81
C PRO A 1056 16.89 28.08 -6.33
N VAL A 1057 15.64 28.35 -6.72
CA VAL A 1057 15.19 28.32 -8.13
C VAL A 1057 15.27 29.67 -8.81
N LYS A 1058 15.21 30.79 -8.07
CA LYS A 1058 15.30 32.16 -8.63
C LYS A 1058 16.05 33.12 -7.70
N THR A 1059 16.72 34.13 -8.24
CA THR A 1059 17.29 35.25 -7.49
C THR A 1059 16.19 36.17 -6.95
N LEU A 1060 16.57 37.12 -6.10
CA LEU A 1060 15.65 38.18 -5.65
C LEU A 1060 15.14 39.03 -6.82
N GLY A 1061 16.00 39.34 -7.81
CA GLY A 1061 15.65 40.01 -9.07
C GLY A 1061 15.01 39.11 -10.14
N ASN A 1062 14.49 37.94 -9.74
CA ASN A 1062 13.72 36.98 -10.55
C ASN A 1062 14.48 36.22 -11.66
N ASN A 1063 15.81 36.35 -11.77
CA ASN A 1063 16.58 35.50 -12.68
C ASN A 1063 16.52 34.03 -12.20
N PRO A 1064 16.41 33.03 -13.09
CA PRO A 1064 16.44 31.62 -12.70
C PRO A 1064 17.83 31.18 -12.20
N LEU A 1065 17.87 30.21 -11.29
CA LEU A 1065 19.10 29.67 -10.68
C LEU A 1065 19.23 28.17 -10.91
N LEU A 1066 18.48 27.36 -10.17
CA LEU A 1066 18.31 25.93 -10.41
C LEU A 1066 16.99 25.63 -11.11
N TYR A 1067 17.04 24.68 -12.04
CA TYR A 1067 15.88 24.10 -12.69
C TYR A 1067 15.80 22.61 -12.41
N ILE A 1068 14.64 22.11 -11.96
CA ILE A 1068 14.45 20.69 -11.61
C ILE A 1068 13.90 19.95 -12.82
N THR A 1069 14.66 19.01 -13.37
CA THR A 1069 14.27 18.22 -14.55
C THR A 1069 13.71 16.84 -14.18
N GLY A 1070 13.94 16.36 -12.96
CA GLY A 1070 13.33 15.12 -12.48
C GLY A 1070 13.55 14.84 -11.00
N VAL A 1071 12.67 14.02 -10.42
CA VAL A 1071 12.82 13.42 -9.08
C VAL A 1071 12.40 11.96 -9.17
N SER A 1072 13.17 11.04 -8.58
CA SER A 1072 12.86 9.61 -8.51
C SER A 1072 13.25 9.02 -7.15
N THR A 1073 12.59 7.92 -6.79
CA THR A 1073 12.84 7.18 -5.55
C THR A 1073 13.05 5.70 -5.88
N GLN A 1074 13.95 5.01 -5.16
CA GLN A 1074 14.20 3.58 -5.43
C GLN A 1074 13.10 2.67 -4.87
N THR A 1075 12.56 3.00 -3.69
CA THR A 1075 11.55 2.20 -2.98
C THR A 1075 10.14 2.78 -3.16
N SER A 1076 9.54 2.49 -4.33
CA SER A 1076 8.16 2.87 -4.69
C SER A 1076 7.15 2.44 -3.62
N GLY A 1077 6.39 3.40 -3.09
CA GLY A 1077 5.37 3.20 -2.04
C GLY A 1077 5.82 3.56 -0.62
N VAL A 1078 7.10 3.36 -0.30
CA VAL A 1078 7.66 3.73 1.01
C VAL A 1078 8.07 5.21 1.04
N VAL A 1079 8.63 5.71 -0.06
CA VAL A 1079 9.03 7.11 -0.21
C VAL A 1079 8.13 7.81 -1.23
N THR A 1080 7.30 8.74 -0.74
CA THR A 1080 6.41 9.58 -1.56
C THR A 1080 6.91 11.03 -1.52
N CYS A 1081 7.08 11.66 -2.68
CA CYS A 1081 7.46 13.06 -2.78
C CYS A 1081 6.41 13.87 -3.56
N SER A 1082 6.00 15.02 -3.01
CA SER A 1082 5.11 15.95 -3.69
C SER A 1082 5.90 16.71 -4.76
N THR A 1083 5.74 16.32 -6.03
CA THR A 1083 6.48 16.85 -7.19
C THR A 1083 5.64 17.79 -8.08
N THR A 1084 4.35 17.93 -7.78
CA THR A 1084 3.39 18.77 -8.52
C THR A 1084 3.86 20.22 -8.58
N GLY A 1085 4.02 20.77 -9.79
CA GLY A 1085 4.48 22.15 -9.99
C GLY A 1085 5.96 22.40 -9.69
N LEU A 1086 6.79 21.34 -9.51
CA LEU A 1086 8.24 21.46 -9.27
C LEU A 1086 9.09 20.99 -10.45
N ILE A 1087 8.71 19.88 -11.11
CA ILE A 1087 9.46 19.29 -12.23
C ILE A 1087 9.04 19.96 -13.55
N ASP A 1088 10.03 20.31 -14.38
CA ASP A 1088 9.89 20.93 -15.71
C ASP A 1088 8.74 21.95 -15.84
N THR A 1089 8.72 22.93 -14.94
CA THR A 1089 7.65 23.94 -14.81
C THR A 1089 7.38 24.78 -16.07
N LEU A 1090 8.31 24.82 -17.03
CA LEU A 1090 8.19 25.49 -18.32
C LEU A 1090 7.86 24.53 -19.48
N GLN A 1091 7.78 23.22 -19.23
CA GLN A 1091 7.52 22.18 -20.23
C GLN A 1091 8.46 22.29 -21.45
N ILE A 1092 9.77 22.39 -21.18
CA ILE A 1092 10.81 22.78 -22.15
C ILE A 1092 10.80 21.85 -23.38
N GLU A 1093 10.63 20.54 -23.16
CA GLU A 1093 10.60 19.53 -24.24
C GLU A 1093 9.40 19.69 -25.20
N LYS A 1094 8.32 20.34 -24.76
CA LYS A 1094 7.10 20.55 -25.57
C LYS A 1094 7.09 21.88 -26.32
N LYS A 1095 7.71 22.93 -25.77
CA LYS A 1095 7.65 24.27 -26.36
C LYS A 1095 8.85 25.16 -25.98
N PRO A 1096 9.56 25.74 -26.98
CA PRO A 1096 10.62 26.70 -26.73
C PRO A 1096 10.16 27.90 -25.90
N HIS A 1097 10.95 28.26 -24.89
CA HIS A 1097 10.66 29.35 -23.96
C HIS A 1097 11.63 30.52 -24.14
N LYS A 1098 11.10 31.76 -24.10
CA LYS A 1098 11.90 32.99 -24.13
C LYS A 1098 12.08 33.52 -22.71
N VAL A 1099 13.33 33.78 -22.32
CA VAL A 1099 13.70 34.20 -20.96
C VAL A 1099 14.58 35.45 -21.02
N SER A 1100 14.28 36.42 -20.17
CA SER A 1100 15.01 37.68 -20.02
C SER A 1100 15.78 37.69 -18.70
N PHE A 1101 17.05 38.14 -18.73
CA PHE A 1101 17.91 38.19 -17.55
C PHE A 1101 18.17 39.65 -17.15
N SER A 1102 17.91 39.98 -15.89
CA SER A 1102 18.31 41.26 -15.29
C SER A 1102 19.80 41.24 -14.96
N ARG A 1103 20.47 42.41 -15.00
CA ARG A 1103 21.85 42.51 -14.51
C ARG A 1103 21.83 42.60 -12.99
N GLU A 1104 22.34 41.57 -12.33
CA GLU A 1104 22.51 41.52 -10.87
C GLU A 1104 24.00 41.53 -10.48
N SER A 1105 24.29 41.83 -9.22
CA SER A 1105 25.62 41.70 -8.63
C SER A 1105 25.55 40.72 -7.48
N PHE A 1106 26.38 39.69 -7.49
CA PHE A 1106 26.56 38.79 -6.36
C PHE A 1106 27.88 39.09 -5.62
N ARG A 1107 28.53 40.23 -5.90
CA ARG A 1107 29.72 40.69 -5.16
C ARG A 1107 29.39 40.83 -3.66
N GLY A 1108 30.11 40.11 -2.82
CA GLY A 1108 29.85 40.00 -1.37
C GLY A 1108 28.90 38.86 -0.97
N ILE A 1109 28.11 38.29 -1.89
CA ILE A 1109 27.21 37.17 -1.63
C ILE A 1109 27.99 35.86 -1.70
N LYS A 1110 28.50 35.39 -0.56
CA LYS A 1110 29.26 34.13 -0.45
C LYS A 1110 28.43 32.89 -0.81
N THR A 1111 27.14 32.90 -0.48
CA THR A 1111 26.23 31.76 -0.66
C THR A 1111 24.90 32.17 -1.29
N LEU A 1112 24.48 31.44 -2.33
CA LEU A 1112 23.13 31.49 -2.90
C LEU A 1112 22.31 30.34 -2.29
N ASP A 1113 21.53 30.65 -1.27
CA ASP A 1113 20.69 29.72 -0.50
C ASP A 1113 19.27 30.30 -0.33
N CYS A 1114 18.39 29.63 0.42
CA CYS A 1114 17.02 30.11 0.66
C CYS A 1114 16.90 31.35 1.58
N LYS A 1115 18.00 32.01 1.94
CA LYS A 1115 18.02 33.31 2.63
C LYS A 1115 18.41 34.44 1.67
N SER A 1116 19.23 34.14 0.66
CA SER A 1116 19.66 35.09 -0.40
C SER A 1116 18.94 34.92 -1.74
N ALA A 1117 18.15 33.85 -1.91
CA ALA A 1117 17.40 33.53 -3.13
C ALA A 1117 15.97 33.03 -2.83
N LYS A 1118 15.11 33.06 -3.85
CA LYS A 1118 13.74 32.53 -3.80
C LYS A 1118 13.77 31.02 -4.06
N CYS A 1119 13.27 30.25 -3.10
CA CYS A 1119 13.30 28.79 -3.15
C CYS A 1119 11.96 28.15 -3.49
N SER A 1120 12.04 27.01 -4.15
CA SER A 1120 10.98 25.98 -4.17
C SER A 1120 11.28 24.93 -3.11
N VAL A 1121 10.24 24.24 -2.62
CA VAL A 1121 10.36 23.24 -1.56
C VAL A 1121 9.78 21.91 -2.04
N LEU A 1122 10.63 20.91 -2.18
CA LEU A 1122 10.24 19.51 -2.37
C LEU A 1122 9.97 18.92 -0.98
N LYS A 1123 8.75 18.43 -0.75
CA LYS A 1123 8.39 17.69 0.47
C LYS A 1123 8.30 16.21 0.15
N CYS A 1124 9.07 15.40 0.87
CA CYS A 1124 9.03 13.95 0.82
C CYS A 1124 8.60 13.37 2.18
N VAL A 1125 7.90 12.25 2.13
CA VAL A 1125 7.38 11.49 3.26
C VAL A 1125 7.95 10.09 3.15
N ILE A 1126 8.50 9.57 4.25
CA ILE A 1126 8.99 8.20 4.37
C ILE A 1126 8.20 7.50 5.47
N GLY A 1127 7.38 6.52 5.09
CA GLY A 1127 6.51 5.76 6.00
C GLY A 1127 7.01 4.35 6.28
N SER A 1128 6.80 3.83 7.48
CA SER A 1128 7.12 2.45 7.88
C SER A 1128 8.58 2.03 7.61
N MET A 1129 9.54 2.85 8.03
CA MET A 1129 10.97 2.58 7.86
C MET A 1129 11.41 1.34 8.65
N ARG A 1130 11.93 0.34 7.94
CA ARG A 1130 12.43 -0.93 8.48
C ARG A 1130 13.85 -0.75 9.01
N LYS A 1131 14.24 -1.50 10.05
CA LYS A 1131 15.61 -1.49 10.59
C LYS A 1131 16.63 -1.82 9.48
N LYS A 1132 17.87 -1.30 9.61
CA LYS A 1132 19.00 -1.53 8.68
C LYS A 1132 18.66 -1.30 7.19
N THR A 1133 17.77 -0.36 6.89
CA THR A 1133 17.29 -0.09 5.52
C THR A 1133 17.62 1.32 5.07
N ASP A 1134 17.98 1.44 3.79
CA ASP A 1134 18.32 2.69 3.10
C ASP A 1134 17.19 3.15 2.17
N TYR A 1135 16.93 4.45 2.15
CA TYR A 1135 15.88 5.09 1.36
C TYR A 1135 16.47 6.24 0.55
N PHE A 1136 16.32 6.21 -0.77
CA PHE A 1136 16.99 7.13 -1.70
C PHE A 1136 15.99 8.06 -2.40
N ILE A 1137 16.26 9.37 -2.35
CA ILE A 1137 15.58 10.41 -3.11
C ILE A 1137 16.61 11.01 -4.08
N ASN A 1138 16.45 10.74 -5.37
CA ASN A 1138 17.32 11.20 -6.42
C ASN A 1138 16.68 12.39 -7.15
N MET A 1139 17.34 13.54 -7.17
CA MET A 1139 16.91 14.73 -7.89
C MET A 1139 17.87 15.01 -9.05
N THR A 1140 17.34 15.31 -10.23
CA THR A 1140 18.11 15.81 -11.38
C THR A 1140 17.84 17.30 -11.54
N MET A 1141 18.90 18.11 -11.59
CA MET A 1141 18.83 19.57 -11.64
C MET A 1141 19.78 20.12 -12.69
N ARG A 1142 19.48 21.31 -13.21
CA ARG A 1142 20.36 22.08 -14.10
C ARG A 1142 20.63 23.48 -13.58
N ILE A 1143 21.88 23.93 -13.74
CA ILE A 1143 22.33 25.27 -13.36
C ILE A 1143 22.05 26.22 -14.52
N TRP A 1144 21.32 27.32 -14.27
CA TRP A 1144 20.92 28.26 -15.31
C TRP A 1144 22.07 29.21 -15.69
N ASN A 1145 22.94 28.77 -16.61
CA ASN A 1145 24.19 29.43 -16.96
C ASN A 1145 24.01 30.91 -17.36
N SER A 1146 22.99 31.23 -18.15
CA SER A 1146 22.69 32.61 -18.60
C SER A 1146 22.62 33.64 -17.46
N THR A 1147 22.13 33.25 -16.27
CA THR A 1147 22.05 34.13 -15.08
C THR A 1147 23.43 34.48 -14.53
N PHE A 1148 24.36 33.52 -14.52
CA PHE A 1148 25.73 33.75 -14.06
C PHE A 1148 26.57 34.48 -15.11
N VAL A 1149 26.25 34.29 -16.39
CA VAL A 1149 26.78 35.13 -17.48
C VAL A 1149 26.36 36.59 -17.32
N SER A 1150 25.08 36.87 -17.03
CA SER A 1150 24.54 38.23 -16.89
C SER A 1150 24.93 38.97 -15.60
N SER A 1151 25.33 38.25 -14.55
CA SER A 1151 25.58 38.82 -13.21
C SER A 1151 27.07 38.97 -12.87
N THR A 1152 27.43 39.97 -12.06
CA THR A 1152 28.83 40.26 -11.69
C THR A 1152 29.23 39.61 -10.37
N PHE A 1153 30.23 38.71 -10.42
CA PHE A 1153 30.81 38.01 -9.26
C PHE A 1153 32.10 37.29 -9.66
N GLU A 1154 32.93 36.93 -8.68
CA GLU A 1154 34.15 36.12 -8.86
C GLU A 1154 33.90 34.64 -8.53
N SER A 1155 33.43 34.37 -7.30
CA SER A 1155 33.06 33.04 -6.81
C SER A 1155 31.85 33.16 -5.88
N THR A 1156 30.88 32.24 -5.98
CA THR A 1156 29.76 32.10 -5.03
C THR A 1156 29.38 30.63 -4.89
N VAL A 1157 28.80 30.22 -3.75
CA VAL A 1157 28.42 28.83 -3.48
C VAL A 1157 26.91 28.68 -3.52
N LEU A 1158 26.39 28.01 -4.54
CA LEU A 1158 24.98 27.69 -4.64
C LEU A 1158 24.67 26.50 -3.72
N THR A 1159 23.69 26.65 -2.83
CA THR A 1159 23.42 25.70 -1.75
C THR A 1159 21.97 25.20 -1.77
N VAL A 1160 21.80 23.88 -1.86
CA VAL A 1160 20.53 23.18 -1.62
C VAL A 1160 20.55 22.61 -0.21
N ASN A 1161 19.50 22.88 0.57
CA ASN A 1161 19.38 22.42 1.96
C ASN A 1161 18.36 21.28 2.06
N ALA A 1162 18.69 20.18 2.73
CA ALA A 1162 17.76 19.12 3.08
C ALA A 1162 17.71 18.94 4.61
N ASP A 1163 16.50 18.91 5.17
CA ASP A 1163 16.20 18.83 6.60
C ASP A 1163 15.24 17.67 6.85
N ILE A 1164 15.49 16.85 7.88
CA ILE A 1164 14.70 15.65 8.18
C ILE A 1164 14.12 15.69 9.60
N GLN A 1165 12.81 15.45 9.71
CA GLN A 1165 12.02 15.62 10.92
C GLN A 1165 11.15 14.40 11.18
N THR A 1166 11.09 13.95 12.44
CA THR A 1166 10.17 12.89 12.86
C THR A 1166 8.76 13.44 13.11
N SER A 1167 7.75 12.62 12.83
CA SER A 1167 6.37 12.86 13.25
C SER A 1167 6.17 12.88 14.78
N GLN A 1168 7.11 12.34 15.56
CA GLN A 1168 7.00 12.18 17.02
C GLN A 1168 8.20 12.81 17.77
N PRO A 1169 8.46 14.13 17.65
CA PRO A 1169 9.66 14.78 18.18
C PRO A 1169 9.78 14.79 19.71
N ASN A 1170 8.69 14.50 20.43
CA ASN A 1170 8.70 14.36 21.88
C ASN A 1170 9.15 12.97 22.36
N LEU A 1171 9.01 11.94 21.52
CA LEU A 1171 9.32 10.54 21.83
C LEU A 1171 10.62 10.07 21.17
N LEU A 1172 10.82 10.44 19.90
CA LEU A 1172 11.95 10.02 19.07
C LEU A 1172 12.95 11.17 18.92
N SER A 1173 14.21 10.94 19.31
CA SER A 1173 15.32 11.82 18.95
C SER A 1173 16.03 11.29 17.70
N LEU A 1174 16.22 12.17 16.71
CA LEU A 1174 17.07 11.91 15.55
C LEU A 1174 18.53 12.27 15.89
N ALA A 1175 19.49 11.69 15.17
CA ALA A 1175 20.91 11.94 15.41
C ALA A 1175 21.29 13.37 14.98
N LEU A 1176 21.31 14.31 15.94
CA LEU A 1176 21.41 15.78 15.74
C LEU A 1176 22.50 16.26 14.75
N LYS A 1177 23.61 15.53 14.58
CA LYS A 1177 24.67 15.88 13.61
C LYS A 1177 24.28 15.64 12.14
N HIS A 1178 23.20 14.90 11.89
CA HIS A 1178 22.78 14.41 10.58
C HIS A 1178 21.27 14.60 10.35
N THR A 1179 20.65 15.57 11.02
CA THR A 1179 19.26 16.00 10.72
C THR A 1179 19.19 17.02 9.58
N GLN A 1180 20.32 17.63 9.22
CA GLN A 1180 20.43 18.59 8.12
C GLN A 1180 21.66 18.27 7.29
N VAL A 1181 21.53 18.32 5.96
CA VAL A 1181 22.65 18.23 5.03
C VAL A 1181 22.55 19.29 3.95
N THR A 1182 23.71 19.76 3.48
CA THR A 1182 23.81 20.78 2.44
C THR A 1182 24.57 20.25 1.24
N VAL A 1183 23.99 20.43 0.05
CA VAL A 1183 24.64 20.21 -1.23
C VAL A 1183 25.12 21.56 -1.71
N GLN A 1184 26.42 21.67 -2.03
CA GLN A 1184 27.07 22.92 -2.36
C GLN A 1184 27.76 22.79 -3.72
N VAL A 1185 27.41 23.66 -4.66
CA VAL A 1185 28.11 23.78 -5.94
C VAL A 1185 28.81 25.14 -5.96
N THR A 1186 30.14 25.13 -6.02
CA THR A 1186 30.94 26.35 -6.11
C THR A 1186 30.95 26.83 -7.56
N ILE A 1187 30.36 28.00 -7.81
CA ILE A 1187 30.30 28.61 -9.14
C ILE A 1187 31.35 29.72 -9.22
N ARG A 1188 32.22 29.69 -10.23
CA ARG A 1188 33.21 30.74 -10.52
C ARG A 1188 33.02 31.35 -11.91
N LYS A 1189 33.44 32.60 -12.07
CA LYS A 1189 33.39 33.32 -13.35
C LYS A 1189 34.77 33.80 -13.78
N LEU A 1190 35.24 33.35 -14.95
CA LEU A 1190 36.61 33.65 -15.39
C LEU A 1190 36.79 35.12 -15.79
N GLY A 1191 37.73 35.79 -15.12
CA GLY A 1191 38.22 37.12 -15.48
C GLY A 1191 37.55 38.29 -14.76
N GLU A 1192 36.57 38.04 -13.89
CA GLU A 1192 36.06 39.04 -12.95
C GLU A 1192 37.02 39.12 -11.74
N LYS A 1193 37.48 40.31 -11.36
CA LYS A 1193 38.41 40.50 -10.23
C LYS A 1193 37.64 40.79 -8.93
N ALA A 1194 38.16 40.31 -7.81
CA ALA A 1194 37.77 40.77 -6.48
C ALA A 1194 37.89 42.32 -6.37
N ASP A 1195 36.85 42.98 -5.86
CA ASP A 1195 36.98 44.35 -5.39
C ASP A 1195 37.80 44.37 -4.10
N LEU A 1196 39.02 44.91 -4.17
CA LEU A 1196 39.74 45.35 -2.97
C LEU A 1196 38.82 46.34 -2.22
N PRO A 1197 38.51 46.12 -0.93
CA PRO A 1197 37.56 46.98 -0.23
C PRO A 1197 38.01 48.43 -0.27
N LYS A 1198 37.12 49.36 -0.63
CA LYS A 1198 37.47 50.78 -0.74
C LYS A 1198 38.04 51.33 0.57
N GLY A 1199 37.60 50.82 1.72
CA GLY A 1199 38.17 51.14 3.03
C GLY A 1199 39.60 50.64 3.26
N VAL A 1200 40.04 49.56 2.60
CA VAL A 1200 41.45 49.12 2.61
C VAL A 1200 42.29 50.02 1.72
N ILE A 1201 41.82 50.38 0.52
CA ILE A 1201 42.53 51.33 -0.37
C ILE A 1201 42.67 52.69 0.32
N VAL A 1202 41.57 53.24 0.84
CA VAL A 1202 41.57 54.51 1.60
C VAL A 1202 42.39 54.38 2.88
N GLY A 1203 42.33 53.26 3.60
CA GLY A 1203 43.13 52.99 4.80
C GLY A 1203 44.63 52.92 4.51
N SER A 1204 45.05 52.31 3.40
CA SER A 1204 46.44 52.29 2.95
C SER A 1204 46.92 53.65 2.44
N VAL A 1205 46.06 54.45 1.80
CA VAL A 1205 46.39 55.83 1.39
C VAL A 1205 46.52 56.74 2.61
N ILE A 1206 45.58 56.69 3.57
CA ILE A 1206 45.64 57.45 4.82
C ILE A 1206 46.84 57.01 5.66
N GLY A 1207 47.05 55.69 5.83
CA GLY A 1207 48.20 55.15 6.55
C GLY A 1207 49.53 55.52 5.91
N GLY A 1208 49.63 55.45 4.57
CA GLY A 1208 50.79 55.90 3.80
C GLY A 1208 51.06 57.39 3.97
N LEU A 1209 50.04 58.25 3.89
CA LEU A 1209 50.14 59.69 4.15
C LEU A 1209 50.50 59.99 5.61
N SER A 1210 49.97 59.22 6.57
CA SER A 1210 50.33 59.36 7.99
C SER A 1210 51.79 58.97 8.23
N ILE A 1211 52.29 57.88 7.63
CA ILE A 1211 53.71 57.48 7.69
C ILE A 1211 54.59 58.52 6.97
N LEU A 1212 54.14 59.10 5.86
CA LEU A 1212 54.84 60.18 5.16
C LEU A 1212 54.95 61.44 6.04
N LEU A 1213 53.86 61.84 6.70
CA LEU A 1213 53.86 62.97 7.65
C LEU A 1213 54.73 62.68 8.88
N LEU A 1214 54.71 61.45 9.41
CA LEU A 1214 55.55 61.04 10.54
C LEU A 1214 57.04 61.04 10.17
N THR A 1215 57.40 60.57 8.97
CA THR A 1215 58.78 60.58 8.47
C THR A 1215 59.25 62.00 8.12
N ILE A 1216 58.42 62.85 7.53
CA ILE A 1216 58.70 64.29 7.35
C ILE A 1216 58.91 64.98 8.71
N GLY A 1217 58.04 64.71 9.70
CA GLY A 1217 58.18 65.24 11.06
C GLY A 1217 59.46 64.77 11.77
N LEU A 1218 59.84 63.50 11.60
CA LEU A 1218 61.11 62.95 12.08
C LEU A 1218 62.31 63.61 11.40
N LEU A 1219 62.32 63.72 10.07
CA LEU A 1219 63.39 64.37 9.30
C LEU A 1219 63.53 65.85 9.67
N TRP A 1220 62.42 66.55 9.91
CA TRP A 1220 62.42 67.93 10.40
C TRP A 1220 62.98 68.05 11.82
N LYS A 1221 62.56 67.17 12.75
CA LYS A 1221 63.04 67.14 14.14
C LYS A 1221 64.50 66.69 14.26
N LEU A 1222 64.97 65.82 13.35
CA LEU A 1222 66.37 65.43 13.18
C LEU A 1222 67.20 66.45 12.38
N GLY A 1223 66.62 67.60 12.01
CA GLY A 1223 67.32 68.73 11.40
C GLY A 1223 67.72 68.58 9.94
N PHE A 1224 67.29 67.51 9.25
CA PHE A 1224 67.65 67.19 7.86
C PHE A 1224 67.42 68.38 6.91
N PHE A 1225 66.25 69.00 6.99
CA PHE A 1225 65.87 70.15 6.16
C PHE A 1225 66.58 71.47 6.53
N LYS A 1226 67.19 71.59 7.73
CA LYS A 1226 67.91 72.81 8.13
C LYS A 1226 69.28 72.96 7.43
N ARG A 1227 69.82 71.89 6.83
CA ARG A 1227 71.16 71.91 6.23
C ARG A 1227 71.22 72.60 4.87
N LYS A 1228 70.17 72.51 4.04
CA LYS A 1228 70.12 73.16 2.72
C LYS A 1228 69.72 74.64 2.74
N TYR A 1229 68.87 75.05 3.70
CA TYR A 1229 68.43 76.45 3.78
C TYR A 1229 69.59 77.41 4.13
N LYS A 1230 70.51 76.99 4.99
CA LYS A 1230 71.75 77.73 5.31
C LYS A 1230 72.77 77.77 4.16
N GLN A 1231 72.61 76.95 3.13
CA GLN A 1231 73.48 76.94 1.97
C GLN A 1231 72.95 77.93 0.92
N LEU A 1232 71.64 77.85 0.62
CA LEU A 1232 70.95 78.80 -0.26
C LEU A 1232 70.97 80.25 0.26
N GLN A 1233 70.93 80.47 1.57
CA GLN A 1233 71.12 81.81 2.13
C GLN A 1233 72.53 82.37 1.92
N LYS A 1234 73.55 81.51 1.80
CA LYS A 1234 74.94 81.94 1.62
C LYS A 1234 75.25 82.18 0.14
N GLU A 1235 74.75 81.31 -0.72
CA GLU A 1235 74.77 81.49 -2.18
C GLU A 1235 74.04 82.78 -2.59
N ALA A 1236 72.89 83.10 -1.98
CA ALA A 1236 72.15 84.35 -2.22
C ALA A 1236 72.75 85.61 -1.57
N GLU A 1237 73.60 85.48 -0.54
CA GLU A 1237 74.39 86.61 0.01
C GLU A 1237 75.63 86.90 -0.86
N GLU A 1238 76.22 85.87 -1.48
CA GLU A 1238 77.34 85.99 -2.40
C GLU A 1238 76.91 86.58 -3.77
N GLU A 1239 75.78 86.14 -4.34
CA GLU A 1239 75.20 86.75 -5.57
C GLU A 1239 74.84 88.25 -5.39
N MET A 1240 74.45 88.68 -4.17
CA MET A 1240 74.12 90.09 -3.89
C MET A 1240 75.34 90.99 -3.58
N GLN A 1241 76.56 90.45 -3.58
CA GLN A 1241 77.79 91.26 -3.51
C GLN A 1241 78.42 91.49 -4.90
N ASP A 1242 78.44 90.49 -5.79
CA ASP A 1242 78.99 90.66 -7.16
C ASP A 1242 78.21 91.72 -7.96
N GLU A 1243 76.88 91.86 -7.79
CA GLU A 1243 76.07 92.91 -8.43
C GLU A 1243 76.31 94.34 -7.86
N ARG A 1244 77.30 94.55 -6.97
CA ARG A 1244 77.58 95.88 -6.39
C ARG A 1244 78.99 96.43 -6.61
N GLU A 1245 79.92 95.66 -7.19
CA GLU A 1245 81.29 96.14 -7.49
C GLU A 1245 81.57 96.30 -9.00
N GLN A 1246 80.53 96.35 -9.85
CA GLN A 1246 80.65 96.61 -11.31
C GLN A 1246 80.02 97.92 -11.82
N ASP A 1247 79.67 98.88 -10.94
CA ASP A 1247 79.19 100.22 -11.35
C ASP A 1247 79.97 101.39 -10.67
N GLU A 1248 81.19 101.13 -10.19
CA GLU A 1248 82.21 102.14 -9.82
C GLU A 1248 83.63 101.73 -10.29
N GLY A 1249 83.83 101.48 -11.59
CA GLY A 1249 85.16 101.14 -12.12
C GLY A 1249 85.29 101.10 -13.65
N LEU A 1250 86.53 101.26 -14.14
CA LEU A 1250 86.92 101.17 -15.56
C LEU A 1250 87.51 99.78 -15.88
#